data_AF-A0AAN8AX45-F1
#
_entry.id   AF-A0AAN8AX45-F1
#
_cell.length_a   1.000
_cell.length_b   1.000
_cell.length_c   1.000
_cell.angle_alpha   90.00
_cell.angle_beta   90.00
_cell.angle_gamma   90.00
#
_symmetry.space_group_name_H-M   'P 1'
#
loop_
_entity.id
_entity.type
_entity.pdbx_description
1 polymer ?
#
loop_
_entity_poly.entity_id
_entity_poly.type
_entity_poly.pdbx_seq_one_letter_code
_entity_poly.pdbx_strand_id
1 'polypeptide(L)'
;MNGFLCLLAAGLYLCLQWQVNAESHLSRADIERAVIEAKANVDSAYEYSRKVSIERVRRNAVSPADILRVLKQPVGMTRNAVRAADYMHYAVQLIQQSLHRRQKRSINATDLISDEHLAVIATLTGCSPKHRPPSCRASFESPYRTASSACNNQENPLLGTSNTPFTRWLPAEYEDGTYEPRGWDNKTVNNHYLPWVIELSNQILRTSNNEVESDPLYTHLVTIFGQWTDHDLTFTPHSPVIRSFNNGVDCDKSCERTEPCFPIKFPSKDPRFGKDSECMPFFRSAAGCGSGQTGQVFGADTTRQQMNALTAFIDVGQVYGSEKNKAQLLRDLSSDDGLMRVNEMYTDNSRELLPFANMVSKICASRARITNDVNAEEVPCFQAGDERVDENIALTSLHTLFLREHNRLARALAKLNPHWDGERLYQEARKIMGGYFQVITYRDYLAHIVGPDMIAKQLSTYPGYDESVDPSISNVFATAAYRFAHLMVQPVMFRLNEEYNEHPQYPSPMLHKAFFTPWRIIFEGGLDPILRGLVGRKAKLNTQEHMMPEELREKLFKFSNKLALDLGALNIQRGRDHGIPGYNKWRKFCGLSEPRNMKQLAEVLNNTALATKLMDLYGTPDNIDVWLGGVAEPFVNGGRVGPLFACLIATQFEKIRKGDRLWWENEGVFTEAQRESLKQTSLARIICDNTGITDVPESPFQYRPRGSGYTQCANIQAFDLDAWKEDASNQNGTPGNKGPRGKSGPPGPPGPAGPPGPSGTMVNVAFSLRLGNNFPKANGPMKFSEVIYNGQKSYDMNTGFFTCEYPGVYEFQFHATIYNQEATLDLMRNDKRVLHSFTTRQSGYISASGSIIIKLEKWDKVFLVANFANSNINNGLTADSSFSGHLLFTE
;
A
#
# COMPACT_ATOMS: atom_id res chain seq x y z
N MET A 1 -76.70 -21.17 -1.60
CA MET A 1 -75.68 -20.60 -0.69
C MET A 1 -74.30 -21.26 -0.80
N ASN A 2 -74.15 -22.52 -1.23
CA ASN A 2 -72.83 -23.20 -1.22
C ASN A 2 -71.87 -22.83 -2.37
N GLY A 3 -72.35 -22.39 -3.54
CA GLY A 3 -71.46 -21.98 -4.65
C GLY A 3 -70.71 -20.66 -4.40
N PHE A 4 -71.37 -19.72 -3.72
CA PHE A 4 -70.80 -18.39 -3.45
C PHE A 4 -69.74 -18.43 -2.33
N LEU A 5 -69.92 -19.28 -1.32
CA LEU A 5 -68.91 -19.49 -0.28
C LEU A 5 -67.66 -20.20 -0.83
N CYS A 6 -67.80 -21.17 -1.75
CA CYS A 6 -66.64 -21.82 -2.37
C CYS A 6 -65.84 -20.88 -3.27
N LEU A 7 -66.51 -19.97 -4.00
CA LEU A 7 -65.84 -18.93 -4.80
C LEU A 7 -65.15 -17.86 -3.93
N LEU A 8 -65.76 -17.49 -2.80
CA LEU A 8 -65.13 -16.60 -1.83
C LEU A 8 -63.94 -17.27 -1.13
N ALA A 9 -64.04 -18.55 -0.77
CA ALA A 9 -62.95 -19.31 -0.17
C ALA A 9 -61.80 -19.55 -1.16
N ALA A 10 -62.10 -19.86 -2.43
CA ALA A 10 -61.09 -19.98 -3.49
C ALA A 10 -60.46 -18.62 -3.83
N GLY A 11 -61.26 -17.54 -3.85
CA GLY A 11 -60.79 -16.17 -4.03
C GLY A 11 -59.92 -15.70 -2.86
N LEU A 12 -60.29 -16.02 -1.63
CA LEU A 12 -59.47 -15.75 -0.43
C LEU A 12 -58.21 -16.61 -0.42
N TYR A 13 -58.28 -17.88 -0.82
CA TYR A 13 -57.11 -18.77 -0.90
C TYR A 13 -56.14 -18.34 -2.01
N LEU A 14 -56.64 -17.88 -3.16
CA LEU A 14 -55.84 -17.31 -4.25
C LEU A 14 -55.26 -15.94 -3.88
N CYS A 15 -56.02 -15.08 -3.19
CA CYS A 15 -55.54 -13.80 -2.67
C CYS A 15 -54.54 -13.98 -1.52
N LEU A 16 -54.72 -15.00 -0.67
CA LEU A 16 -53.76 -15.38 0.37
C LEU A 16 -52.52 -16.04 -0.24
N GLN A 17 -52.65 -16.86 -1.29
CA GLN A 17 -51.48 -17.36 -2.04
C GLN A 17 -50.75 -16.25 -2.79
N TRP A 18 -51.45 -15.24 -3.32
CA TRP A 18 -50.84 -14.05 -3.93
C TRP A 18 -50.23 -13.10 -2.90
N GLN A 19 -50.78 -12.99 -1.69
CA GLN A 19 -50.19 -12.21 -0.60
C GLN A 19 -49.04 -12.95 0.11
N VAL A 20 -49.01 -14.29 0.09
CA VAL A 20 -47.93 -15.10 0.66
C VAL A 20 -46.79 -15.30 -0.35
N ASN A 21 -47.04 -15.25 -1.67
CA ASN A 21 -45.98 -15.29 -2.70
C ASN A 21 -45.50 -13.92 -3.20
N ALA A 22 -46.02 -12.81 -2.66
CA ALA A 22 -45.39 -11.49 -2.84
C ALA A 22 -44.21 -11.32 -1.88
N GLU A 23 -43.33 -12.33 -1.77
CA GLU A 23 -41.99 -12.11 -1.25
C GLU A 23 -41.28 -11.19 -2.25
N SER A 24 -40.95 -9.99 -1.79
CA SER A 24 -40.22 -8.96 -2.53
C SER A 24 -38.78 -9.39 -2.82
N HIS A 25 -38.59 -10.34 -3.73
CA HIS A 25 -37.27 -10.88 -4.07
C HIS A 25 -36.48 -9.86 -4.89
N LEU A 26 -35.30 -9.51 -4.40
CA LEU A 26 -34.32 -8.72 -5.13
C LEU A 26 -33.91 -9.51 -6.39
N SER A 27 -34.19 -9.01 -7.59
CA SER A 27 -33.85 -9.74 -8.81
C SER A 27 -32.38 -9.52 -9.22
N ARG A 28 -31.80 -10.47 -9.96
CA ARG A 28 -30.46 -10.29 -10.55
C ARG A 28 -30.37 -9.03 -11.43
N ALA A 29 -31.45 -8.67 -12.13
CA ALA A 29 -31.50 -7.45 -12.95
C ALA A 29 -31.52 -6.17 -12.10
N ASP A 30 -32.12 -6.20 -10.90
CA ASP A 30 -32.04 -5.08 -9.94
C ASP A 30 -30.59 -4.90 -9.45
N ILE A 31 -29.91 -6.02 -9.14
CA ILE A 31 -28.50 -6.04 -8.71
C ILE A 31 -27.59 -5.49 -9.82
N GLU A 32 -27.71 -6.00 -11.03
CA GLU A 32 -26.88 -5.57 -12.18
C GLU A 32 -27.06 -4.07 -12.45
N ARG A 33 -28.30 -3.56 -12.37
CA ARG A 33 -28.58 -2.13 -12.51
C ARG A 33 -27.92 -1.30 -11.42
N ALA A 34 -28.05 -1.71 -10.16
CA ALA A 34 -27.42 -1.02 -9.03
C ALA A 34 -25.89 -1.01 -9.14
N VAL A 35 -25.28 -2.11 -9.59
CA VAL A 35 -23.82 -2.17 -9.80
C VAL A 35 -23.38 -1.29 -10.96
N ILE A 36 -24.13 -1.25 -12.07
CA ILE A 36 -23.83 -0.36 -13.21
C ILE A 36 -23.90 1.11 -12.78
N GLU A 37 -24.96 1.48 -12.07
CA GLU A 37 -25.12 2.83 -11.52
C GLU A 37 -24.00 3.17 -10.54
N ALA A 38 -23.65 2.23 -9.66
CA ALA A 38 -22.58 2.42 -8.69
C ALA A 38 -21.23 2.65 -9.37
N LYS A 39 -20.90 1.84 -10.38
CA LYS A 39 -19.68 2.00 -11.18
C LYS A 39 -19.64 3.36 -11.87
N ALA A 40 -20.72 3.77 -12.53
CA ALA A 40 -20.78 5.05 -13.23
C ALA A 40 -20.54 6.24 -12.29
N ASN A 41 -21.17 6.25 -11.12
CA ASN A 41 -21.05 7.34 -10.15
C ASN A 41 -19.67 7.40 -9.49
N VAL A 42 -19.15 6.25 -9.05
CA VAL A 42 -17.79 6.15 -8.49
C VAL A 42 -16.75 6.57 -9.54
N ASP A 43 -16.89 6.12 -10.78
CA ASP A 43 -15.97 6.45 -11.87
C ASP A 43 -15.97 7.93 -12.21
N SER A 44 -17.16 8.54 -12.26
CA SER A 44 -17.32 9.98 -12.45
C SER A 44 -16.64 10.78 -11.33
N ALA A 45 -16.81 10.36 -10.07
CA ALA A 45 -16.19 11.00 -8.91
C ALA A 45 -14.65 10.85 -8.93
N TYR A 46 -14.12 9.69 -9.31
CA TYR A 46 -12.69 9.45 -9.47
C TYR A 46 -12.11 10.34 -10.58
N GLU A 47 -12.78 10.40 -11.73
CA GLU A 47 -12.36 11.22 -12.86
C GLU A 47 -12.34 12.70 -12.50
N TYR A 48 -13.39 13.19 -11.84
CA TYR A 48 -13.45 14.55 -11.30
C TYR A 48 -12.27 14.83 -10.37
N SER A 49 -12.05 13.94 -9.39
CA SER A 49 -10.98 14.09 -8.39
C SER A 49 -9.60 14.13 -9.04
N ARG A 50 -9.36 13.27 -10.05
CA ARG A 50 -8.11 13.26 -10.81
C ARG A 50 -7.92 14.55 -11.61
N LYS A 51 -8.95 15.02 -12.33
CA LYS A 51 -8.90 16.28 -13.10
C LYS A 51 -8.57 17.46 -12.20
N VAL A 52 -9.29 17.61 -11.09
CA VAL A 52 -9.07 18.69 -10.12
C VAL A 52 -7.66 18.62 -9.52
N SER A 53 -7.16 17.42 -9.20
CA SER A 53 -5.78 17.26 -8.70
C SER A 53 -4.76 17.75 -9.69
N ILE A 54 -4.86 17.31 -10.96
CA ILE A 54 -3.94 17.70 -12.02
C ILE A 54 -4.02 19.20 -12.26
N GLU A 55 -5.21 19.80 -12.28
CA GLU A 55 -5.38 21.25 -12.45
C GLU A 55 -4.75 22.05 -11.31
N ARG A 56 -5.00 21.67 -10.05
CA ARG A 56 -4.42 22.34 -8.87
C ARG A 56 -2.90 22.27 -8.87
N VAL A 57 -2.36 21.12 -9.27
CA VAL A 57 -0.93 20.89 -9.40
C VAL A 57 -0.32 21.68 -10.56
N ARG A 58 -1.00 21.77 -11.71
CA ARG A 58 -0.53 22.57 -12.86
C ARG A 58 -0.50 24.07 -12.56
N ARG A 59 -1.43 24.58 -11.76
CA ARG A 59 -1.56 26.02 -11.44
C ARG A 59 -0.72 26.49 -10.24
N ASN A 60 0.17 25.65 -9.70
CA ASN A 60 0.90 25.92 -8.45
C ASN A 60 -0.02 26.30 -7.26
N ALA A 61 -1.28 25.85 -7.30
CA ALA A 61 -2.31 26.19 -6.32
C ALA A 61 -2.51 25.09 -5.26
N VAL A 62 -1.57 24.16 -5.15
CA VAL A 62 -1.63 22.96 -4.31
C VAL A 62 -1.75 23.35 -2.83
N SER A 63 -2.79 22.85 -2.15
CA SER A 63 -2.95 23.00 -0.70
C SER A 63 -2.19 21.90 0.06
N PRO A 64 -1.89 22.08 1.35
CA PRO A 64 -1.33 21.01 2.20
C PRO A 64 -2.18 19.73 2.19
N ALA A 65 -3.51 19.85 2.13
CA ALA A 65 -4.45 18.74 2.02
C ALA A 65 -4.32 17.98 0.68
N ASP A 66 -4.11 18.70 -0.43
CA ASP A 66 -3.85 18.08 -1.74
C ASP A 66 -2.59 17.21 -1.71
N ILE A 67 -1.55 17.65 -1.00
CA ILE A 67 -0.28 16.94 -0.91
C ILE A 67 -0.45 15.65 -0.12
N LEU A 68 -1.06 15.72 1.06
CA LEU A 68 -1.40 14.53 1.83
C LEU A 68 -2.26 13.56 1.00
N ARG A 69 -3.20 14.08 0.21
CA ARG A 69 -4.04 13.27 -0.66
C ARG A 69 -3.26 12.57 -1.76
N VAL A 70 -2.34 13.28 -2.44
CA VAL A 70 -1.46 12.68 -3.46
C VAL A 70 -0.54 11.63 -2.85
N LEU A 71 0.05 11.92 -1.69
CA LEU A 71 0.89 10.99 -0.93
C LEU A 71 0.15 9.69 -0.54
N LYS A 72 -1.16 9.78 -0.30
CA LYS A 72 -2.02 8.67 0.12
C LYS A 72 -2.90 8.12 -1.03
N GLN A 73 -2.67 8.55 -2.28
CA GLN A 73 -3.45 8.03 -3.42
C GLN A 73 -3.09 6.57 -3.67
N PRO A 74 -4.09 5.70 -3.89
CA PRO A 74 -3.82 4.34 -4.34
C PRO A 74 -3.35 4.35 -5.80
N VAL A 75 -2.33 3.54 -6.10
CA VAL A 75 -1.74 3.36 -7.44
C VAL A 75 -1.85 1.90 -7.89
N GLY A 76 -1.52 1.59 -9.15
CA GLY A 76 -1.39 0.20 -9.60
C GLY A 76 -2.59 -0.70 -9.27
N MET A 77 -2.30 -1.87 -8.68
CA MET A 77 -3.30 -2.85 -8.25
C MET A 77 -4.05 -2.43 -6.98
N THR A 78 -3.40 -1.65 -6.11
CA THR A 78 -4.02 -0.99 -4.95
C THR A 78 -5.23 -0.17 -5.38
N ARG A 79 -5.09 0.63 -6.44
CA ARG A 79 -6.20 1.44 -6.99
C ARG A 79 -7.37 0.58 -7.44
N ASN A 80 -7.09 -0.56 -8.06
CA ASN A 80 -8.14 -1.48 -8.51
C ASN A 80 -8.86 -2.11 -7.31
N ALA A 81 -8.12 -2.44 -6.23
CA ALA A 81 -8.70 -2.97 -5.00
C ALA A 81 -9.61 -1.96 -4.29
N VAL A 82 -9.15 -0.72 -4.11
CA VAL A 82 -9.94 0.36 -3.51
C VAL A 82 -11.20 0.65 -4.33
N ARG A 83 -11.06 0.75 -5.66
CA ARG A 83 -12.20 1.04 -6.54
C ARG A 83 -13.26 -0.07 -6.51
N ALA A 84 -12.85 -1.34 -6.47
CA ALA A 84 -13.77 -2.46 -6.32
C ALA A 84 -14.53 -2.41 -4.99
N ALA A 85 -13.86 -2.02 -3.89
CA ALA A 85 -14.49 -1.85 -2.58
C ALA A 85 -15.52 -0.71 -2.60
N ASP A 86 -15.19 0.44 -3.20
CA ASP A 86 -16.10 1.58 -3.34
C ASP A 86 -17.33 1.23 -4.20
N TYR A 87 -17.15 0.50 -5.31
CA TYR A 87 -18.27 -0.03 -6.10
C TYR A 87 -19.18 -0.93 -5.29
N MET A 88 -18.61 -1.83 -4.50
CA MET A 88 -19.37 -2.79 -3.71
C MET A 88 -20.18 -2.09 -2.62
N HIS A 89 -19.53 -1.19 -1.87
CA HIS A 89 -20.17 -0.40 -0.83
C HIS A 89 -21.35 0.40 -1.37
N TYR A 90 -21.13 1.14 -2.47
CA TYR A 90 -22.16 2.00 -3.03
C TYR A 90 -23.28 1.21 -3.72
N ALA A 91 -22.98 0.08 -4.36
CA ALA A 91 -24.01 -0.81 -4.92
C ALA A 91 -24.94 -1.37 -3.83
N VAL A 92 -24.37 -1.80 -2.69
CA VAL A 92 -25.15 -2.29 -1.54
C VAL A 92 -26.02 -1.16 -0.98
N GLN A 93 -25.49 0.06 -0.87
CA GLN A 93 -26.25 1.22 -0.42
C GLN A 93 -27.43 1.55 -1.35
N LEU A 94 -27.23 1.52 -2.67
CA LEU A 94 -28.31 1.74 -3.66
C LEU A 94 -29.41 0.68 -3.53
N ILE A 95 -29.03 -0.59 -3.34
CA ILE A 95 -29.96 -1.69 -3.14
C ILE A 95 -30.76 -1.50 -1.85
N GLN A 96 -30.11 -1.19 -0.74
CA GLN A 96 -30.77 -0.92 0.54
C GLN A 96 -31.74 0.25 0.45
N GLN A 97 -31.37 1.34 -0.23
CA GLN A 97 -32.26 2.49 -0.43
C GLN A 97 -33.49 2.12 -1.28
N SER A 98 -33.28 1.31 -2.33
CA SER A 98 -34.37 0.78 -3.16
C SER A 98 -35.32 -0.10 -2.35
N LEU A 99 -34.78 -0.99 -1.51
CA LEU A 99 -35.55 -1.89 -0.66
C LEU A 99 -36.33 -1.16 0.44
N HIS A 100 -35.73 -0.16 1.10
CA HIS A 100 -36.44 0.71 2.06
C HIS A 100 -37.62 1.45 1.41
N ARG A 101 -37.47 1.92 0.17
CA ARG A 101 -38.58 2.56 -0.56
C ARG A 101 -39.70 1.56 -0.88
N ARG A 102 -39.36 0.29 -1.12
CA ARG A 102 -40.32 -0.80 -1.37
C ARG A 102 -41.02 -1.28 -0.09
N GLN A 103 -40.33 -1.28 1.06
CA GLN A 103 -40.87 -1.72 2.35
C GLN A 103 -41.04 -0.54 3.34
N LYS A 104 -42.26 0.02 3.42
CA LYS A 104 -42.62 1.13 4.34
C LYS A 104 -42.66 0.74 5.84
N ARG A 105 -42.23 -0.46 6.25
CA ARG A 105 -42.23 -0.92 7.66
C ARG A 105 -40.84 -1.41 8.07
N SER A 106 -40.49 -1.14 9.33
CA SER A 106 -39.16 -1.26 9.94
C SER A 106 -38.59 -2.69 9.97
N ILE A 107 -37.91 -3.08 8.89
CA ILE A 107 -36.99 -4.22 8.90
C ILE A 107 -35.60 -3.65 8.64
N ASN A 108 -34.58 -4.18 9.34
CA ASN A 108 -33.18 -3.86 9.09
C ASN A 108 -32.85 -4.23 7.64
N ALA A 109 -32.55 -3.24 6.78
CA ALA A 109 -32.40 -3.50 5.35
C ALA A 109 -31.17 -4.32 4.97
N THR A 110 -30.24 -4.55 5.89
CA THR A 110 -29.14 -5.49 5.72
C THR A 110 -29.63 -6.93 5.66
N ASP A 111 -30.75 -7.26 6.31
CA ASP A 111 -31.32 -8.62 6.35
C ASP A 111 -32.09 -8.99 5.06
N LEU A 112 -32.20 -8.05 4.10
CA LEU A 112 -32.96 -8.23 2.86
C LEU A 112 -32.10 -8.64 1.65
N ILE A 113 -30.77 -8.58 1.76
CA ILE A 113 -29.85 -9.03 0.70
C ILE A 113 -29.27 -10.38 1.13
N SER A 114 -29.67 -11.46 0.44
CA SER A 114 -29.14 -12.80 0.71
C SER A 114 -27.64 -12.90 0.40
N ASP A 115 -26.96 -13.88 1.02
CA ASP A 115 -25.54 -14.17 0.76
C ASP A 115 -25.27 -14.45 -0.74
N GLU A 116 -26.22 -15.08 -1.44
CA GLU A 116 -26.13 -15.31 -2.89
C GLU A 116 -26.14 -14.00 -3.67
N HIS A 117 -27.03 -13.07 -3.34
CA HIS A 117 -27.08 -11.76 -3.98
C HIS A 117 -25.81 -10.95 -3.72
N LEU A 118 -25.28 -11.01 -2.49
CA LEU A 118 -24.02 -10.36 -2.17
C LEU A 118 -22.82 -10.98 -2.90
N ALA A 119 -22.80 -12.29 -3.11
CA ALA A 119 -21.78 -12.97 -3.93
C ALA A 119 -21.82 -12.53 -5.40
N VAL A 120 -23.02 -12.31 -5.95
CA VAL A 120 -23.21 -11.74 -7.29
C VAL A 120 -22.68 -10.31 -7.34
N ILE A 121 -23.03 -9.46 -6.35
CA ILE A 121 -22.53 -8.08 -6.27
C ILE A 121 -20.99 -8.09 -6.21
N ALA A 122 -20.39 -8.90 -5.32
CA ALA A 122 -18.95 -9.04 -5.18
C ALA A 122 -18.25 -9.45 -6.49
N THR A 123 -18.89 -10.31 -7.27
CA THR A 123 -18.37 -10.75 -8.58
C THR A 123 -18.43 -9.60 -9.58
N LEU A 124 -19.57 -8.92 -9.67
CA LEU A 124 -19.78 -7.82 -10.61
C LEU A 124 -18.92 -6.59 -10.28
N THR A 125 -18.61 -6.33 -9.02
CA THR A 125 -17.79 -5.19 -8.57
C THR A 125 -16.29 -5.45 -8.65
N GLY A 126 -15.87 -6.71 -8.78
CA GLY A 126 -14.46 -7.10 -8.80
C GLY A 126 -13.85 -7.35 -7.41
N CYS A 127 -14.68 -7.49 -6.38
CA CYS A 127 -14.22 -7.86 -5.03
C CYS A 127 -13.95 -9.36 -4.88
N SER A 128 -14.70 -10.25 -5.55
CA SER A 128 -14.48 -11.70 -5.44
C SER A 128 -13.06 -12.15 -5.80
N PRO A 129 -12.42 -11.66 -6.89
CA PRO A 129 -11.04 -12.02 -7.21
C PRO A 129 -10.01 -11.63 -6.14
N LYS A 130 -10.31 -10.65 -5.27
CA LYS A 130 -9.40 -10.19 -4.21
C LYS A 130 -9.35 -11.15 -3.01
N HIS A 131 -10.39 -11.96 -2.84
CA HIS A 131 -10.49 -12.96 -1.77
C HIS A 131 -10.11 -14.37 -2.25
N ARG A 132 -9.84 -14.57 -3.55
CA ARG A 132 -9.42 -15.86 -4.09
C ARG A 132 -7.92 -16.07 -3.80
N PRO A 133 -7.53 -17.16 -3.12
CA PRO A 133 -6.13 -17.49 -2.95
C PRO A 133 -5.43 -17.62 -4.31
N PRO A 134 -4.22 -17.04 -4.48
CA PRO A 134 -3.44 -17.24 -5.69
C PRO A 134 -2.96 -18.70 -5.80
N SER A 135 -2.64 -19.12 -7.03
CA SER A 135 -1.94 -20.40 -7.24
C SER A 135 -0.50 -20.29 -6.73
N CYS A 136 -0.12 -21.17 -5.81
CA CYS A 136 1.18 -21.12 -5.14
C CYS A 136 2.19 -22.19 -5.59
N ARG A 137 1.83 -23.04 -6.58
CA ARG A 137 2.68 -24.15 -7.01
C ARG A 137 4.11 -23.71 -7.36
N ALA A 138 4.24 -22.69 -8.23
CA ALA A 138 5.54 -22.14 -8.60
C ALA A 138 6.23 -21.37 -7.46
N SER A 139 5.47 -20.78 -6.54
CA SER A 139 6.00 -20.00 -5.41
C SER A 139 6.58 -20.88 -4.30
N PHE A 140 6.04 -22.08 -4.10
CA PHE A 140 6.56 -23.03 -3.10
C PHE A 140 7.83 -23.74 -3.56
N GLU A 141 8.01 -23.87 -4.87
CA GLU A 141 9.24 -24.39 -5.48
C GLU A 141 10.36 -23.33 -5.57
N SER A 142 10.01 -22.05 -5.42
CA SER A 142 10.94 -20.91 -5.48
C SER A 142 11.52 -20.57 -4.10
N PRO A 143 12.84 -20.34 -3.97
CA PRO A 143 13.46 -19.87 -2.73
C PRO A 143 13.23 -18.37 -2.45
N TYR A 144 12.47 -17.67 -3.30
CA TYR A 144 12.31 -16.21 -3.28
C TYR A 144 10.90 -15.76 -2.93
N ARG A 145 10.83 -14.56 -2.33
CA ARG A 145 9.55 -13.87 -2.07
C ARG A 145 8.92 -13.42 -3.39
N THR A 146 7.61 -13.58 -3.52
CA THR A 146 6.86 -12.85 -4.54
C THR A 146 6.88 -11.34 -4.24
N ALA A 147 6.58 -10.49 -5.22
CA ALA A 147 6.57 -9.03 -5.00
C ALA A 147 5.46 -8.58 -4.03
N SER A 148 4.32 -9.28 -4.02
CA SER A 148 3.23 -9.03 -3.07
C SER A 148 3.34 -9.84 -1.79
N SER A 149 4.39 -10.64 -1.64
CA SER A 149 4.57 -11.62 -0.56
C SER A 149 3.41 -12.62 -0.38
N ALA A 150 2.59 -12.79 -1.42
CA ALA A 150 1.62 -13.87 -1.51
C ALA A 150 2.33 -15.24 -1.51
N CYS A 151 1.65 -16.26 -0.99
CA CYS A 151 2.18 -17.62 -0.81
C CYS A 151 3.36 -17.71 0.19
N ASN A 152 3.50 -16.74 1.09
CA ASN A 152 4.41 -16.89 2.23
C ASN A 152 3.90 -18.03 3.12
N ASN A 153 2.65 -17.93 3.59
CA ASN A 153 1.95 -18.98 4.31
C ASN A 153 1.39 -20.02 3.33
N GLN A 154 1.60 -21.31 3.62
CA GLN A 154 1.22 -22.40 2.72
C GLN A 154 -0.28 -22.75 2.79
N GLU A 155 -0.85 -22.73 3.98
CA GLU A 155 -2.27 -23.03 4.21
C GLU A 155 -3.16 -21.84 3.82
N ASN A 156 -2.70 -20.62 4.11
CA ASN A 156 -3.44 -19.38 3.89
C ASN A 156 -2.61 -18.39 3.06
N PRO A 157 -2.54 -18.56 1.72
CA PRO A 157 -1.66 -17.78 0.84
C PRO A 157 -1.79 -16.26 0.85
N LEU A 158 -2.89 -15.73 1.42
CA LEU A 158 -3.16 -14.30 1.52
C LEU A 158 -2.67 -13.68 2.83
N LEU A 159 -2.21 -14.47 3.81
CA LEU A 159 -1.71 -13.90 5.06
C LEU A 159 -0.42 -13.11 4.83
N GLY A 160 -0.44 -11.83 5.22
CA GLY A 160 0.66 -10.89 5.04
C GLY A 160 0.90 -10.37 3.62
N THR A 161 0.03 -10.70 2.66
CA THR A 161 0.12 -10.14 1.29
C THR A 161 -0.23 -8.65 1.26
N SER A 162 0.27 -7.94 0.25
CA SER A 162 -0.20 -6.58 -0.03
C SER A 162 -1.65 -6.55 -0.51
N ASN A 163 -2.28 -5.39 -0.33
CA ASN A 163 -3.67 -5.10 -0.74
C ASN A 163 -4.75 -5.93 -0.01
N THR A 164 -4.51 -6.30 1.24
CA THR A 164 -5.49 -6.94 2.13
C THR A 164 -5.83 -6.05 3.32
N PRO A 165 -6.99 -6.26 3.96
CA PRO A 165 -7.32 -5.59 5.22
C PRO A 165 -6.29 -5.83 6.31
N PHE A 166 -6.09 -4.84 7.19
CA PHE A 166 -5.36 -5.05 8.45
C PHE A 166 -6.06 -6.09 9.33
N THR A 167 -5.28 -6.87 10.08
CA THR A 167 -5.85 -7.79 11.09
C THR A 167 -6.35 -7.02 12.32
N ARG A 168 -7.34 -7.58 13.02
CA ARG A 168 -7.97 -6.99 14.21
C ARG A 168 -7.68 -7.87 15.42
N TRP A 169 -6.90 -7.37 16.37
CA TRP A 169 -6.69 -8.05 17.66
C TRP A 169 -7.82 -7.80 18.66
N LEU A 170 -8.56 -6.71 18.48
CA LEU A 170 -9.81 -6.41 19.16
C LEU A 170 -10.86 -6.01 18.11
N PRO A 171 -12.15 -6.32 18.34
CA PRO A 171 -13.23 -5.87 17.47
C PRO A 171 -13.23 -4.35 17.27
N ALA A 172 -13.63 -3.89 16.09
CA ALA A 172 -13.73 -2.47 15.80
C ALA A 172 -14.86 -1.80 16.59
N GLU A 173 -14.68 -0.52 16.95
CA GLU A 173 -15.69 0.30 17.62
C GLU A 173 -16.09 1.48 16.75
N TYR A 174 -17.19 1.31 16.03
CA TYR A 174 -17.86 2.36 15.28
C TYR A 174 -19.10 2.86 16.03
N GLU A 175 -19.49 4.10 15.79
CA GLU A 175 -20.63 4.76 16.47
C GLU A 175 -21.97 4.10 16.15
N ASP A 176 -22.13 3.63 14.92
CA ASP A 176 -23.27 2.86 14.43
C ASP A 176 -23.06 1.33 14.55
N GLY A 177 -21.92 0.91 15.09
CA GLY A 177 -21.51 -0.49 15.15
C GLY A 177 -21.07 -1.09 13.81
N THR A 178 -21.00 -0.33 12.71
CA THR A 178 -20.63 -0.87 11.38
C THR A 178 -19.53 -0.08 10.66
N TYR A 179 -19.68 1.22 10.42
CA TYR A 179 -18.69 2.00 9.68
C TYR A 179 -18.60 3.49 10.04
N GLU A 180 -19.53 4.06 10.79
CA GLU A 180 -19.52 5.48 11.14
C GLU A 180 -18.51 5.72 12.28
N PRO A 181 -17.46 6.53 12.06
CA PRO A 181 -16.44 6.80 13.08
C PRO A 181 -17.04 7.33 14.39
N ARG A 182 -16.39 7.06 15.53
CA ARG A 182 -16.81 7.69 16.79
C ARG A 182 -16.67 9.20 16.72
N GLY A 183 -17.70 9.94 17.16
CA GLY A 183 -17.77 11.39 17.04
C GLY A 183 -18.25 11.86 15.66
N TRP A 184 -18.89 10.97 14.89
CA TRP A 184 -19.53 11.29 13.62
C TRP A 184 -20.80 12.10 13.79
N ASP A 185 -21.64 11.74 14.75
CA ASP A 185 -22.75 12.55 15.24
C ASP A 185 -22.39 13.20 16.58
N ASN A 186 -23.30 14.02 17.11
CA ASN A 186 -23.19 14.55 18.47
C ASN A 186 -23.77 13.53 19.46
N LYS A 187 -23.19 12.32 19.50
CA LYS A 187 -23.56 11.23 20.42
C LYS A 187 -22.52 11.07 21.52
N THR A 188 -22.96 10.61 22.69
CA THR A 188 -22.06 10.33 23.81
C THR A 188 -21.49 8.91 23.68
N VAL A 189 -20.22 8.76 24.06
CA VAL A 189 -19.51 7.49 24.22
C VAL A 189 -19.18 7.35 25.70
N ASN A 190 -19.60 6.25 26.33
CA ASN A 190 -19.47 6.06 27.79
C ASN A 190 -20.03 7.25 28.60
N ASN A 191 -21.19 7.79 28.18
CA ASN A 191 -21.86 8.96 28.78
C ASN A 191 -21.11 10.30 28.67
N HIS A 192 -20.07 10.40 27.83
CA HIS A 192 -19.34 11.65 27.58
C HIS A 192 -19.26 11.96 26.08
N TYR A 193 -19.27 13.23 25.70
CA TYR A 193 -18.94 13.62 24.34
C TYR A 193 -17.44 13.45 24.10
N LEU A 194 -17.06 12.92 22.94
CA LEU A 194 -15.64 12.88 22.59
C LEU A 194 -15.13 14.31 22.31
N PRO A 195 -13.93 14.67 22.81
CA PRO A 195 -13.37 15.98 22.60
C PRO A 195 -13.04 16.22 21.13
N TRP A 196 -13.05 17.50 20.73
CA TRP A 196 -12.60 17.91 19.40
C TRP A 196 -11.11 17.58 19.28
N VAL A 197 -10.72 16.85 18.23
CA VAL A 197 -9.32 16.39 18.10
C VAL A 197 -8.31 17.54 18.05
N ILE A 198 -8.76 18.70 17.56
CA ILE A 198 -7.94 19.90 17.50
C ILE A 198 -7.71 20.52 18.87
N GLU A 199 -8.67 20.39 19.78
CA GLU A 199 -8.55 20.85 21.15
C GLU A 199 -7.54 20.01 21.92
N LEU A 200 -7.54 18.69 21.73
CA LEU A 200 -6.51 17.80 22.24
C LEU A 200 -5.12 18.20 21.74
N SER A 201 -4.99 18.48 20.43
CA SER A 201 -3.73 18.94 19.84
C SER A 201 -3.25 20.25 20.48
N ASN A 202 -4.14 21.23 20.66
CA ASN A 202 -3.80 22.53 21.22
C ASN A 202 -3.45 22.47 22.72
N GLN A 203 -4.16 21.66 23.51
CA GLN A 203 -4.02 21.65 24.98
C GLN A 203 -3.01 20.64 25.52
N ILE A 204 -2.72 19.58 24.75
CA ILE A 204 -1.84 18.47 25.18
C ILE A 204 -0.58 18.38 24.32
N LEU A 205 -0.71 18.45 22.99
CA LEU A 205 0.41 18.11 22.11
C LEU A 205 1.37 19.29 21.83
N ARG A 206 0.93 20.52 22.07
CA ARG A 206 1.63 21.72 21.63
C ARG A 206 3.02 21.87 22.26
N THR A 207 4.03 22.10 21.41
CA THR A 207 5.40 22.45 21.81
C THR A 207 5.96 23.50 20.87
N SER A 208 6.54 24.57 21.41
CA SER A 208 7.26 25.54 20.58
C SER A 208 8.60 24.96 20.12
N ASN A 209 9.09 25.34 18.93
CA ASN A 209 10.34 24.78 18.39
C ASN A 209 11.57 25.03 19.29
N ASN A 210 11.57 26.11 20.08
CA ASN A 210 12.64 26.43 21.04
C ASN A 210 12.58 25.64 22.36
N GLU A 211 11.46 24.97 22.62
CA GLU A 211 11.24 24.12 23.81
C GLU A 211 11.49 22.63 23.49
N VAL A 212 11.85 22.31 22.24
CA VAL A 212 12.14 20.93 21.83
C VAL A 212 13.37 20.40 22.55
N GLU A 213 13.17 19.33 23.32
CA GLU A 213 14.24 18.61 23.99
C GLU A 213 14.88 17.58 23.07
N SER A 214 16.21 17.51 23.08
CA SER A 214 16.97 16.52 22.32
C SER A 214 17.25 15.27 23.15
N ASP A 215 17.14 14.12 22.51
CA ASP A 215 17.46 12.82 23.09
C ASP A 215 18.96 12.72 23.38
N PRO A 216 19.38 12.47 24.64
CA PRO A 216 20.80 12.38 24.95
C PRO A 216 21.45 11.07 24.47
N LEU A 217 20.67 10.04 24.16
CA LEU A 217 21.16 8.69 23.87
C LEU A 217 21.12 8.31 22.40
N TYR A 218 20.17 8.86 21.64
CA TYR A 218 19.89 8.40 20.28
C TYR A 218 20.09 9.48 19.22
N THR A 219 20.61 9.05 18.07
CA THR A 219 20.80 9.91 16.90
C THR A 219 19.47 10.15 16.20
N HIS A 220 19.40 11.20 15.38
CA HIS A 220 18.22 11.51 14.57
C HIS A 220 17.85 10.37 13.61
N LEU A 221 18.82 9.51 13.27
CA LEU A 221 18.59 8.30 12.49
C LEU A 221 17.55 7.37 13.13
N VAL A 222 17.46 7.24 14.46
CA VAL A 222 16.42 6.41 15.10
C VAL A 222 15.01 6.84 14.66
N THR A 223 14.76 8.13 14.52
CA THR A 223 13.46 8.63 14.08
C THR A 223 13.19 8.28 12.61
N ILE A 224 14.15 8.59 11.72
CA ILE A 224 13.98 8.38 10.28
C ILE A 224 13.99 6.89 9.92
N PHE A 225 14.74 6.06 10.65
CA PHE A 225 14.73 4.61 10.48
C PHE A 225 13.42 3.97 10.97
N GLY A 226 12.78 4.57 11.99
CA GLY A 226 11.41 4.22 12.37
C GLY A 226 10.41 4.48 11.24
N GLN A 227 10.50 5.64 10.58
CA GLN A 227 9.71 5.94 9.38
C GLN A 227 10.03 4.98 8.23
N TRP A 228 11.32 4.73 7.97
CA TRP A 228 11.76 3.74 6.98
C TRP A 228 11.11 2.38 7.24
N THR A 229 11.15 1.89 8.48
CA THR A 229 10.55 0.61 8.86
C THR A 229 9.03 0.60 8.77
N ASP A 230 8.36 1.69 9.14
CA ASP A 230 6.90 1.81 8.96
C ASP A 230 6.55 1.69 7.48
N HIS A 231 7.37 2.27 6.61
CA HIS A 231 7.13 2.29 5.17
C HIS A 231 7.42 0.94 4.49
N ASP A 232 7.95 -0.07 5.19
CA ASP A 232 7.93 -1.45 4.70
C ASP A 232 6.60 -2.13 5.02
N LEU A 233 6.09 -1.86 6.22
CA LEU A 233 5.03 -2.65 6.83
C LEU A 233 3.65 -2.08 6.58
N THR A 234 3.50 -0.75 6.52
CA THR A 234 2.20 -0.10 6.57
C THR A 234 2.05 1.02 5.54
N PHE A 235 0.98 0.92 4.75
CA PHE A 235 0.46 2.03 3.96
C PHE A 235 -1.05 1.92 3.86
N THR A 236 -1.76 2.84 4.53
CA THR A 236 -3.21 2.97 4.37
C THR A 236 -3.53 4.02 3.30
N PRO A 237 -4.04 3.62 2.12
CA PRO A 237 -4.47 4.59 1.11
C PRO A 237 -5.73 5.33 1.59
N HIS A 238 -5.89 6.57 1.14
CA HIS A 238 -7.15 7.30 1.30
C HIS A 238 -8.16 6.88 0.22
N SER A 239 -9.44 7.12 0.49
CA SER A 239 -10.41 7.16 -0.62
C SER A 239 -9.95 8.21 -1.64
N PRO A 240 -9.84 7.86 -2.94
CA PRO A 240 -9.29 8.75 -3.95
C PRO A 240 -10.28 9.84 -4.40
N VAL A 241 -11.53 9.77 -3.96
CA VAL A 241 -12.57 10.76 -4.28
C VAL A 241 -12.51 11.98 -3.36
N ILE A 242 -12.45 13.18 -3.95
CA ILE A 242 -12.60 14.45 -3.22
C ILE A 242 -14.06 14.92 -3.12
N ARG A 243 -14.91 14.33 -3.95
CA ARG A 243 -16.32 14.63 -4.03
C ARG A 243 -17.09 13.37 -3.66
N SER A 244 -17.93 13.46 -2.64
CA SER A 244 -18.78 12.35 -2.21
C SER A 244 -19.61 11.85 -3.41
N PHE A 245 -19.55 10.55 -3.68
CA PHE A 245 -20.41 9.92 -4.68
C PHE A 245 -21.87 9.79 -4.18
N ASN A 246 -22.13 10.02 -2.89
CA ASN A 246 -23.49 9.95 -2.32
C ASN A 246 -24.30 11.23 -2.57
N ASN A 247 -23.72 12.40 -2.28
CA ASN A 247 -24.44 13.68 -2.32
C ASN A 247 -23.67 14.79 -3.07
N GLY A 248 -22.51 14.48 -3.63
CA GLY A 248 -21.73 15.44 -4.43
C GLY A 248 -20.99 16.50 -3.61
N VAL A 249 -20.91 16.37 -2.29
CA VAL A 249 -20.17 17.29 -1.41
C VAL A 249 -18.67 17.20 -1.68
N ASP A 250 -18.03 18.36 -1.85
CA ASP A 250 -16.59 18.50 -2.01
C ASP A 250 -15.94 18.66 -0.63
N CYS A 251 -15.15 17.66 -0.19
CA CYS A 251 -14.58 17.63 1.15
C CYS A 251 -13.56 18.75 1.41
N ASP A 252 -13.04 19.39 0.36
CA ASP A 252 -12.12 20.52 0.50
C ASP A 252 -12.85 21.84 0.72
N LYS A 253 -14.14 21.91 0.39
CA LYS A 253 -14.95 23.13 0.42
C LYS A 253 -16.08 23.09 1.45
N SER A 254 -16.32 21.92 2.02
CA SER A 254 -17.41 21.69 2.98
C SER A 254 -16.88 21.06 4.25
N CYS A 255 -17.46 21.49 5.38
CA CYS A 255 -17.26 20.88 6.69
C CYS A 255 -18.36 19.87 7.05
N GLU A 256 -19.16 19.46 6.05
CA GLU A 256 -20.16 18.40 6.18
C GLU A 256 -19.49 17.02 6.33
N ARG A 257 -20.11 16.17 7.14
CA ARG A 257 -19.69 14.78 7.34
C ARG A 257 -20.51 13.90 6.40
N THR A 258 -19.85 13.31 5.41
CA THR A 258 -20.44 12.42 4.41
C THR A 258 -19.32 11.61 3.79
N GLU A 259 -19.50 10.33 3.47
CA GLU A 259 -18.41 9.52 2.90
C GLU A 259 -17.85 10.16 1.61
N PRO A 260 -16.52 10.38 1.47
CA PRO A 260 -15.43 10.04 2.39
C PRO A 260 -14.95 11.22 3.30
N CYS A 261 -15.66 12.34 3.31
CA CYS A 261 -15.38 13.53 4.12
C CYS A 261 -15.65 13.29 5.62
N PHE A 262 -14.60 13.39 6.44
CA PHE A 262 -14.72 13.38 7.91
C PHE A 262 -13.93 14.54 8.55
N PRO A 263 -14.31 15.80 8.24
CA PRO A 263 -13.51 16.98 8.53
C PRO A 263 -13.27 17.21 10.03
N ILE A 264 -12.10 17.76 10.34
CA ILE A 264 -11.70 18.15 11.69
C ILE A 264 -12.12 19.59 11.90
N LYS A 265 -13.23 19.79 12.59
CA LYS A 265 -13.79 21.12 12.82
C LYS A 265 -12.97 21.92 13.85
N PHE A 266 -12.96 23.24 13.69
CA PHE A 266 -12.31 24.16 14.62
C PHE A 266 -13.32 24.77 15.60
N PRO A 267 -13.04 24.79 16.92
CA PRO A 267 -13.77 25.61 17.87
C PRO A 267 -13.67 27.10 17.52
N SER A 268 -14.68 27.90 17.87
CA SER A 268 -14.72 29.34 17.56
C SER A 268 -13.55 30.15 18.15
N LYS A 269 -12.91 29.64 19.20
CA LYS A 269 -11.73 30.26 19.84
C LYS A 269 -10.39 29.83 19.22
N ASP A 270 -10.39 28.86 18.30
CA ASP A 270 -9.16 28.41 17.64
C ASP A 270 -8.67 29.49 16.66
N PRO A 271 -7.37 29.85 16.65
CA PRO A 271 -6.85 30.90 15.77
C PRO A 271 -6.97 30.58 14.28
N ARG A 272 -7.25 29.33 13.89
CA ARG A 272 -7.52 28.91 12.51
C ARG A 272 -8.98 29.14 12.09
N PHE A 273 -9.91 29.28 13.05
CA PHE A 273 -11.33 29.44 12.78
C PHE A 273 -11.60 30.77 12.04
N GLY A 274 -12.39 30.72 10.95
CA GLY A 274 -12.85 31.90 10.22
C GLY A 274 -11.79 32.63 9.39
N LYS A 275 -10.52 32.20 9.43
CA LYS A 275 -9.45 32.80 8.62
C LYS A 275 -9.50 32.32 7.16
N ASP A 276 -9.56 31.00 6.97
CA ASP A 276 -9.61 30.35 5.65
C ASP A 276 -10.71 29.27 5.55
N SER A 277 -11.13 28.69 6.68
CA SER A 277 -12.14 27.61 6.77
C SER A 277 -12.63 27.45 8.23
N GLU A 278 -13.78 26.81 8.42
CA GLU A 278 -14.30 26.38 9.73
C GLU A 278 -13.79 24.99 10.16
N CYS A 279 -13.10 24.29 9.25
CA CYS A 279 -12.53 22.97 9.50
C CYS A 279 -11.27 22.71 8.67
N MET A 280 -10.47 21.75 9.14
CA MET A 280 -9.41 21.12 8.36
C MET A 280 -9.99 19.92 7.60
N PRO A 281 -9.74 19.79 6.28
CA PRO A 281 -10.22 18.66 5.50
C PRO A 281 -9.56 17.36 5.97
N PHE A 282 -10.34 16.29 6.02
CA PHE A 282 -9.89 14.95 6.33
C PHE A 282 -10.69 13.95 5.50
N PHE A 283 -9.97 13.05 4.85
CA PHE A 283 -10.53 12.00 4.01
C PHE A 283 -10.38 10.67 4.74
N ARG A 284 -11.46 9.91 4.80
CA ARG A 284 -11.46 8.57 5.37
C ARG A 284 -10.54 7.63 4.59
N SER A 285 -9.94 6.71 5.32
CA SER A 285 -9.10 5.65 4.74
C SER A 285 -9.93 4.74 3.84
N ALA A 286 -9.35 4.29 2.75
CA ALA A 286 -10.00 3.34 1.85
C ALA A 286 -10.31 2.04 2.58
N ALA A 287 -11.52 1.51 2.35
CA ALA A 287 -11.93 0.22 2.87
C ALA A 287 -11.42 -0.92 1.97
N GLY A 288 -11.19 -2.09 2.57
CA GLY A 288 -11.00 -3.33 1.83
C GLY A 288 -12.33 -3.89 1.32
N CYS A 289 -12.28 -4.60 0.20
CA CYS A 289 -13.41 -5.37 -0.33
C CYS A 289 -13.95 -6.34 0.73
N GLY A 290 -15.28 -6.43 0.87
CA GLY A 290 -15.86 -7.38 1.80
C GLY A 290 -15.65 -7.02 3.26
N SER A 291 -15.81 -5.74 3.59
CA SER A 291 -15.86 -5.25 4.97
C SER A 291 -17.12 -4.43 5.22
N GLY A 292 -17.41 -4.13 6.49
CA GLY A 292 -18.64 -3.43 6.84
C GLY A 292 -19.87 -4.27 6.51
N GLN A 293 -20.91 -3.63 5.98
CA GLN A 293 -22.17 -4.27 5.56
C GLN A 293 -22.02 -5.37 4.49
N THR A 294 -20.81 -5.59 3.98
CA THR A 294 -20.49 -6.61 2.97
C THR A 294 -19.57 -7.72 3.47
N GLY A 295 -19.19 -7.72 4.75
CA GLY A 295 -18.23 -8.67 5.33
C GLY A 295 -18.73 -10.11 5.43
N GLN A 296 -20.01 -10.29 5.75
CA GLN A 296 -20.63 -11.60 5.98
C GLN A 296 -20.43 -12.60 4.81
N VAL A 297 -20.42 -12.08 3.58
CA VAL A 297 -20.24 -12.80 2.30
C VAL A 297 -18.88 -13.48 2.17
N PHE A 298 -17.88 -12.91 2.83
CA PHE A 298 -16.49 -13.37 2.77
C PHE A 298 -16.07 -14.08 4.06
N GLY A 299 -17.02 -14.39 4.95
CA GLY A 299 -16.70 -14.86 6.30
C GLY A 299 -15.91 -13.83 7.12
N ALA A 300 -16.03 -12.55 6.75
CA ALA A 300 -15.29 -11.44 7.34
C ALA A 300 -16.18 -10.60 8.27
N ASP A 301 -15.54 -9.78 9.12
CA ASP A 301 -16.21 -8.90 10.08
C ASP A 301 -17.20 -7.95 9.38
N THR A 302 -18.39 -7.78 9.96
CA THR A 302 -19.43 -6.87 9.47
C THR A 302 -19.11 -5.39 9.74
N THR A 303 -17.94 -5.09 10.29
CA THR A 303 -17.41 -3.73 10.49
C THR A 303 -16.41 -3.32 9.41
N ARG A 304 -16.30 -2.02 9.11
CA ARG A 304 -15.37 -1.50 8.09
C ARG A 304 -13.92 -1.86 8.43
N GLN A 305 -13.20 -2.41 7.46
CA GLN A 305 -11.79 -2.75 7.58
C GLN A 305 -10.96 -1.95 6.58
N GLN A 306 -9.92 -1.28 7.08
CA GLN A 306 -9.00 -0.52 6.25
C GLN A 306 -7.94 -1.44 5.63
N MET A 307 -7.52 -1.11 4.41
CA MET A 307 -6.56 -1.90 3.66
C MET A 307 -5.11 -1.50 3.97
N ASN A 308 -4.22 -2.49 4.02
CA ASN A 308 -2.79 -2.30 3.88
C ASN A 308 -2.39 -2.50 2.41
N ALA A 309 -1.80 -1.48 1.80
CA ALA A 309 -1.31 -1.57 0.43
C ALA A 309 0.11 -2.16 0.32
N LEU A 310 0.79 -2.39 1.44
CA LEU A 310 2.11 -3.03 1.52
C LEU A 310 2.03 -4.46 2.03
N THR A 311 3.14 -5.19 1.90
CA THR A 311 3.32 -6.51 2.51
C THR A 311 3.45 -6.36 4.03
N ALA A 312 3.19 -7.44 4.79
CA ALA A 312 3.34 -7.42 6.25
C ALA A 312 4.75 -7.79 6.74
N PHE A 313 5.66 -8.08 5.82
CA PHE A 313 6.98 -8.62 6.12
C PHE A 313 8.05 -7.55 6.03
N ILE A 314 9.14 -7.75 6.76
CA ILE A 314 10.36 -6.95 6.57
C ILE A 314 11.08 -7.51 5.33
N ASP A 315 10.74 -6.98 4.17
CA ASP A 315 11.19 -7.47 2.86
C ASP A 315 11.75 -6.37 1.92
N VAL A 316 11.94 -5.16 2.46
CA VAL A 316 12.51 -3.98 1.78
C VAL A 316 11.67 -3.54 0.58
N GLY A 317 10.34 -3.63 0.71
CA GLY A 317 9.35 -3.13 -0.22
C GLY A 317 9.49 -1.63 -0.52
N GLN A 318 10.15 -0.85 0.34
CA GLN A 318 10.48 0.55 0.06
C GLN A 318 11.40 0.71 -1.17
N VAL A 319 12.23 -0.31 -1.46
CA VAL A 319 13.11 -0.37 -2.62
C VAL A 319 12.45 -1.13 -3.76
N TYR A 320 11.87 -2.31 -3.48
CA TYR A 320 11.40 -3.24 -4.53
C TYR A 320 9.93 -3.09 -4.91
N GLY A 321 9.12 -2.43 -4.08
CA GLY A 321 7.68 -2.32 -4.23
C GLY A 321 6.91 -3.58 -3.82
N SER A 322 5.64 -3.40 -3.48
CA SER A 322 4.77 -4.48 -2.99
C SER A 322 3.85 -5.07 -4.07
N GLU A 323 4.14 -4.80 -5.34
CA GLU A 323 3.35 -5.26 -6.50
C GLU A 323 4.27 -5.66 -7.67
N LYS A 324 3.93 -6.73 -8.39
CA LYS A 324 4.76 -7.27 -9.50
C LYS A 324 5.10 -6.21 -10.55
N ASN A 325 4.13 -5.43 -10.99
CA ASN A 325 4.34 -4.41 -12.03
C ASN A 325 5.27 -3.29 -11.56
N LYS A 326 5.15 -2.88 -10.29
CA LYS A 326 6.02 -1.87 -9.69
C LYS A 326 7.46 -2.41 -9.55
N ALA A 327 7.61 -3.64 -9.05
CA ALA A 327 8.90 -4.30 -8.94
C ALA A 327 9.62 -4.43 -10.28
N GLN A 328 8.89 -4.79 -11.35
CA GLN A 328 9.45 -4.83 -12.71
C GLN A 328 9.82 -3.44 -13.25
N LEU A 329 8.98 -2.43 -13.01
CA LEU A 329 9.22 -1.05 -13.49
C LEU A 329 10.50 -0.43 -12.92
N LEU A 330 10.86 -0.82 -11.69
CA LEU A 330 12.02 -0.29 -10.97
C LEU A 330 13.33 -1.01 -11.32
N ARG A 331 13.27 -2.13 -12.04
CA ARG A 331 14.45 -2.90 -12.46
C ARG A 331 15.03 -2.38 -13.76
N ASP A 332 16.35 -2.39 -13.85
CA ASP A 332 17.02 -2.23 -15.12
C ASP A 332 16.94 -3.58 -15.86
N LEU A 333 16.16 -3.58 -16.94
CA LEU A 333 15.96 -4.74 -17.80
C LEU A 333 16.66 -4.55 -19.16
N SER A 334 17.49 -3.51 -19.29
CA SER A 334 18.27 -3.24 -20.50
C SER A 334 19.54 -4.10 -20.58
N SER A 335 20.01 -4.60 -19.43
CA SER A 335 21.11 -5.56 -19.32
C SER A 335 20.71 -6.76 -18.45
N ASP A 336 21.56 -7.79 -18.45
CA ASP A 336 21.39 -9.00 -17.63
C ASP A 336 22.16 -8.90 -16.30
N ASP A 337 22.40 -7.68 -15.81
CA ASP A 337 23.23 -7.44 -14.62
C ASP A 337 22.44 -7.49 -13.29
N GLY A 338 21.12 -7.68 -13.37
CA GLY A 338 20.23 -7.76 -12.20
C GLY A 338 20.11 -6.46 -11.40
N LEU A 339 20.32 -5.31 -12.02
CA LEU A 339 20.34 -3.99 -11.38
C LEU A 339 18.94 -3.37 -11.22
N MET A 340 18.85 -2.39 -10.32
CA MET A 340 17.73 -1.46 -10.22
C MET A 340 18.02 -0.21 -11.06
N ARG A 341 16.97 0.39 -11.63
CA ARG A 341 17.09 1.62 -12.42
C ARG A 341 17.58 2.77 -11.58
N VAL A 342 18.33 3.65 -12.21
CA VAL A 342 18.94 4.82 -11.61
C VAL A 342 18.58 6.07 -12.39
N ASN A 343 18.89 7.24 -11.84
CA ASN A 343 18.71 8.50 -12.52
C ASN A 343 19.67 8.62 -13.72
N GLU A 344 19.14 8.97 -14.88
CA GLU A 344 19.93 9.17 -16.10
C GLU A 344 20.43 10.62 -16.24
N MET A 345 19.87 11.57 -15.50
CA MET A 345 20.14 13.01 -15.65
C MET A 345 21.14 13.53 -14.62
N TYR A 346 21.09 13.03 -13.39
CA TYR A 346 21.92 13.51 -12.29
C TYR A 346 22.60 12.37 -11.56
N THR A 347 23.80 12.65 -11.07
CA THR A 347 24.53 11.80 -10.14
C THR A 347 24.94 12.61 -8.92
N ASP A 348 25.19 11.93 -7.81
CA ASP A 348 25.75 12.53 -6.60
C ASP A 348 27.21 12.09 -6.49
N ASN A 349 28.13 12.95 -6.93
CA ASN A 349 29.57 12.66 -6.95
C ASN A 349 29.88 11.32 -7.66
N SER A 350 29.32 11.14 -8.87
CA SER A 350 29.38 9.91 -9.68
C SER A 350 28.68 8.68 -9.08
N ARG A 351 27.93 8.84 -7.99
CA ARG A 351 27.08 7.78 -7.42
C ARG A 351 25.63 7.94 -7.88
N GLU A 352 24.95 6.81 -7.92
CA GLU A 352 23.59 6.69 -8.44
C GLU A 352 22.59 7.46 -7.58
N LEU A 353 21.56 8.01 -8.23
CA LEU A 353 20.37 8.56 -7.59
C LEU A 353 19.16 7.75 -8.03
N LEU A 354 18.05 7.85 -7.28
CA LEU A 354 16.78 7.25 -7.68
C LEU A 354 16.31 7.79 -9.04
N PRO A 355 15.63 6.99 -9.86
CA PRO A 355 15.00 7.48 -11.08
C PRO A 355 13.88 8.48 -10.74
N PHE A 356 13.56 9.38 -11.65
CA PHE A 356 12.41 10.26 -11.47
C PHE A 356 11.09 9.56 -11.78
N ALA A 357 10.05 9.92 -11.03
CA ALA A 357 8.69 9.58 -11.40
C ALA A 357 8.29 10.36 -12.66
N ASN A 358 7.49 9.74 -13.54
CA ASN A 358 6.84 10.46 -14.64
C ASN A 358 6.07 11.65 -14.07
N MET A 359 6.33 12.85 -14.62
CA MET A 359 5.95 14.15 -14.05
C MET A 359 4.44 14.45 -14.15
N VAL A 360 3.61 13.57 -13.59
CA VAL A 360 2.15 13.77 -13.47
C VAL A 360 1.85 14.82 -12.39
N SER A 361 2.77 15.01 -11.44
CA SER A 361 2.62 15.94 -10.32
C SER A 361 3.85 16.84 -10.14
N LYS A 362 3.63 18.15 -10.00
CA LYS A 362 4.60 19.20 -9.68
C LYS A 362 4.82 19.40 -8.18
N ILE A 363 4.46 18.45 -7.32
CA ILE A 363 4.61 18.61 -5.86
C ILE A 363 6.07 18.86 -5.47
N CYS A 364 7.01 18.16 -6.11
CA CYS A 364 8.45 18.34 -5.88
C CYS A 364 9.08 19.51 -6.65
N ALA A 365 8.37 20.05 -7.65
CA ALA A 365 8.77 21.24 -8.40
C ALA A 365 8.48 22.51 -7.57
N SER A 366 9.28 22.66 -6.51
CA SER A 366 9.15 23.69 -5.49
C SER A 366 10.38 24.59 -5.37
N ARG A 367 11.44 24.33 -6.15
CA ARG A 367 12.74 24.96 -5.97
C ARG A 367 12.65 26.46 -6.20
N ALA A 368 12.14 26.90 -7.35
CA ALA A 368 12.07 28.31 -7.71
C ALA A 368 11.30 29.12 -6.66
N ARG A 369 10.21 28.53 -6.13
CA ARG A 369 9.40 29.15 -5.07
C ARG A 369 10.13 29.22 -3.72
N ILE A 370 10.85 28.17 -3.32
CA ILE A 370 11.50 28.12 -2.01
C ILE A 370 12.78 28.97 -1.98
N THR A 371 13.52 29.03 -3.09
CA THR A 371 14.76 29.81 -3.22
C THR A 371 14.52 31.26 -3.67
N ASN A 372 13.29 31.61 -4.05
CA ASN A 372 12.94 32.89 -4.69
C ASN A 372 13.76 33.16 -5.97
N ASP A 373 14.10 32.12 -6.72
CA ASP A 373 14.81 32.20 -8.00
C ASP A 373 13.93 31.64 -9.11
N VAL A 374 13.33 32.53 -9.91
CA VAL A 374 12.41 32.17 -11.00
C VAL A 374 13.08 31.38 -12.13
N ASN A 375 14.41 31.40 -12.21
CA ASN A 375 15.18 30.68 -13.21
C ASN A 375 15.72 29.34 -12.69
N ALA A 376 15.43 28.98 -11.44
CA ALA A 376 15.90 27.73 -10.85
C ALA A 376 15.27 26.53 -11.58
N GLU A 377 16.14 25.59 -11.96
CA GLU A 377 15.71 24.33 -12.57
C GLU A 377 14.88 23.50 -11.58
N GLU A 378 13.65 23.17 -11.97
CA GLU A 378 12.73 22.37 -11.17
C GLU A 378 13.01 20.87 -11.30
N VAL A 379 12.79 20.15 -10.20
CA VAL A 379 13.12 18.72 -10.10
C VAL A 379 11.84 17.91 -9.87
N PRO A 380 11.60 16.85 -10.67
CA PRO A 380 10.51 15.91 -10.41
C PRO A 380 10.69 15.16 -9.08
N CYS A 381 9.62 14.55 -8.58
CA CYS A 381 9.74 13.61 -7.47
C CYS A 381 10.56 12.37 -7.89
N PHE A 382 11.30 11.79 -6.97
CA PHE A 382 11.93 10.49 -7.19
C PHE A 382 10.87 9.37 -7.23
N GLN A 383 11.27 8.22 -7.77
CA GLN A 383 10.46 7.01 -7.78
C GLN A 383 11.22 5.88 -7.09
N ALA A 384 10.56 5.23 -6.13
CA ALA A 384 11.04 4.04 -5.43
C ALA A 384 9.92 3.01 -5.30
N GLY A 385 10.15 1.95 -4.52
CA GLY A 385 9.16 0.91 -4.20
C GLY A 385 7.95 1.44 -3.44
N ASP A 386 8.15 2.39 -2.52
CA ASP A 386 7.08 3.09 -1.79
C ASP A 386 6.84 4.51 -2.36
N GLU A 387 5.56 4.91 -2.40
CA GLU A 387 5.12 6.19 -2.98
C GLU A 387 5.43 7.42 -2.12
N ARG A 388 5.89 7.22 -0.87
CA ARG A 388 6.21 8.30 0.08
C ARG A 388 7.69 8.66 0.10
N VAL A 389 8.48 8.18 -0.87
CA VAL A 389 9.94 8.39 -0.95
C VAL A 389 10.38 9.85 -0.83
N ASP A 390 9.61 10.80 -1.37
CA ASP A 390 9.91 12.24 -1.33
C ASP A 390 9.28 12.98 -0.14
N GLU A 391 8.67 12.27 0.82
CA GLU A 391 8.00 12.92 1.95
C GLU A 391 8.94 13.91 2.63
N ASN A 392 10.19 13.50 2.93
CA ASN A 392 11.26 14.39 3.38
C ASN A 392 12.63 13.91 2.85
N ILE A 393 13.60 14.84 2.77
CA ILE A 393 14.94 14.57 2.19
C ILE A 393 15.74 13.49 2.93
N ALA A 394 15.51 13.27 4.23
CA ALA A 394 16.20 12.24 4.99
C ALA A 394 15.70 10.83 4.62
N LEU A 395 14.38 10.68 4.48
CA LEU A 395 13.77 9.45 3.97
C LEU A 395 14.26 9.14 2.54
N THR A 396 14.23 10.13 1.64
CA THR A 396 14.75 9.97 0.27
C THR A 396 16.22 9.54 0.24
N SER A 397 17.02 10.03 1.19
CA SER A 397 18.43 9.64 1.34
C SER A 397 18.58 8.18 1.72
N LEU A 398 17.72 7.63 2.61
CA LEU A 398 17.71 6.20 2.93
C LEU A 398 17.25 5.34 1.74
N HIS A 399 16.21 5.74 1.01
CA HIS A 399 15.81 5.05 -0.23
C HIS A 399 16.97 4.96 -1.23
N THR A 400 17.68 6.07 -1.42
CA THR A 400 18.82 6.13 -2.34
C THR A 400 20.00 5.30 -1.83
N LEU A 401 20.27 5.31 -0.52
CA LEU A 401 21.31 4.49 0.10
C LEU A 401 21.09 3.00 -0.16
N PHE A 402 19.86 2.52 0.05
CA PHE A 402 19.53 1.10 -0.14
C PHE A 402 19.35 0.71 -1.61
N LEU A 403 19.00 1.64 -2.50
CA LEU A 403 19.12 1.43 -3.95
C LEU A 403 20.59 1.16 -4.33
N ARG A 404 21.52 2.00 -3.88
CA ARG A 404 22.95 1.84 -4.14
C ARG A 404 23.46 0.51 -3.59
N GLU A 405 23.03 0.11 -2.39
CA GLU A 405 23.44 -1.17 -1.80
C GLU A 405 22.95 -2.37 -2.61
N HIS A 406 21.73 -2.35 -3.15
CA HIS A 406 21.27 -3.39 -4.07
C HIS A 406 22.20 -3.49 -5.29
N ASN A 407 22.47 -2.38 -5.96
CA ASN A 407 23.31 -2.37 -7.16
C ASN A 407 24.77 -2.77 -6.85
N ARG A 408 25.28 -2.43 -5.66
CA ARG A 408 26.60 -2.89 -5.18
C ARG A 408 26.61 -4.41 -4.99
N LEU A 409 25.59 -4.98 -4.35
CA LEU A 409 25.44 -6.41 -4.13
C LEU A 409 25.32 -7.18 -5.45
N ALA A 410 24.45 -6.74 -6.36
CA ALA A 410 24.27 -7.37 -7.67
C ALA A 410 25.59 -7.41 -8.47
N ARG A 411 26.34 -6.30 -8.52
CA ARG A 411 27.65 -6.26 -9.17
C ARG A 411 28.70 -7.17 -8.52
N ALA A 412 28.68 -7.26 -7.19
CA ALA A 412 29.60 -8.13 -6.47
C ALA A 412 29.28 -9.61 -6.70
N LEU A 413 28.00 -9.98 -6.67
CA LEU A 413 27.51 -11.32 -6.97
C LEU A 413 27.78 -11.73 -8.42
N ALA A 414 27.63 -10.82 -9.39
CA ALA A 414 27.94 -11.09 -10.80
C ALA A 414 29.43 -11.42 -11.00
N LYS A 415 30.32 -10.76 -10.26
CA LYS A 415 31.76 -11.07 -10.26
C LYS A 415 32.05 -12.41 -9.60
N LEU A 416 31.35 -12.72 -8.51
CA LEU A 416 31.53 -13.94 -7.74
C LEU A 416 31.00 -15.18 -8.47
N ASN A 417 29.88 -15.01 -9.17
CA ASN A 417 29.14 -16.04 -9.89
C ASN A 417 28.87 -15.61 -11.34
N PRO A 418 29.87 -15.68 -12.24
CA PRO A 418 29.71 -15.21 -13.62
C PRO A 418 28.67 -15.98 -14.46
N HIS A 419 28.17 -17.11 -13.96
CA HIS A 419 27.14 -17.94 -14.59
C HIS A 419 25.71 -17.55 -14.20
N TRP A 420 25.52 -16.64 -13.25
CA TRP A 420 24.19 -16.17 -12.86
C TRP A 420 23.64 -15.18 -13.88
N ASP A 421 22.36 -15.36 -14.23
CA ASP A 421 21.61 -14.40 -15.04
C ASP A 421 21.10 -13.22 -14.18
N GLY A 422 20.55 -12.20 -14.85
CA GLY A 422 20.06 -10.99 -14.22
C GLY A 422 18.89 -11.22 -13.28
N GLU A 423 18.07 -12.25 -13.49
CA GLU A 423 17.00 -12.61 -12.56
C GLU A 423 17.57 -13.17 -11.26
N ARG A 424 18.52 -14.11 -11.34
CA ARG A 424 19.20 -14.68 -10.17
C ARG A 424 19.95 -13.60 -9.40
N LEU A 425 20.67 -12.72 -10.09
CA LEU A 425 21.39 -11.59 -9.48
C LEU A 425 20.45 -10.65 -8.73
N TYR A 426 19.35 -10.24 -9.37
CA TYR A 426 18.34 -9.39 -8.74
C TYR A 426 17.73 -10.05 -7.49
N GLN A 427 17.34 -11.33 -7.59
CA GLN A 427 16.67 -12.03 -6.49
C GLN A 427 17.62 -12.31 -5.31
N GLU A 428 18.88 -12.68 -5.55
CA GLU A 428 19.85 -12.88 -4.47
C GLU A 428 20.22 -11.56 -3.79
N ALA A 429 20.46 -10.48 -4.55
CA ALA A 429 20.67 -9.16 -3.97
C ALA A 429 19.46 -8.70 -3.15
N ARG A 430 18.23 -8.88 -3.67
CA ARG A 430 16.97 -8.61 -2.96
C ARG A 430 16.84 -9.42 -1.67
N LYS A 431 17.20 -10.71 -1.72
CA LYS A 431 17.14 -11.62 -0.57
C LYS A 431 18.13 -11.23 0.52
N ILE A 432 19.38 -10.90 0.15
CA ILE A 432 20.40 -10.37 1.09
C ILE A 432 19.92 -9.06 1.72
N MET A 433 19.36 -8.14 0.93
CA MET A 433 18.81 -6.88 1.42
C MET A 433 17.67 -7.08 2.43
N GLY A 434 16.79 -8.06 2.19
CA GLY A 434 15.80 -8.51 3.17
C GLY A 434 16.44 -8.99 4.46
N GLY A 435 17.47 -9.86 4.37
CA GLY A 435 18.23 -10.33 5.52
C GLY A 435 18.91 -9.20 6.30
N TYR A 436 19.55 -8.25 5.62
CA TYR A 436 20.13 -7.07 6.24
C TYR A 436 19.11 -6.30 7.06
N PHE A 437 17.96 -6.02 6.45
CA PHE A 437 16.97 -5.17 7.07
C PHE A 437 16.31 -5.86 8.26
N GLN A 438 16.10 -7.17 8.18
CA GLN A 438 15.66 -7.99 9.31
C GLN A 438 16.67 -7.98 10.47
N VAL A 439 17.97 -8.17 10.19
CA VAL A 439 19.03 -8.11 11.21
C VAL A 439 19.11 -6.74 11.86
N ILE A 440 19.24 -5.67 11.08
CA ILE A 440 19.37 -4.30 11.60
C ILE A 440 18.13 -3.92 12.43
N THR A 441 16.93 -4.27 11.96
CA THR A 441 15.70 -3.92 12.67
C THR A 441 15.63 -4.58 14.06
N TYR A 442 15.90 -5.89 14.16
CA TYR A 442 15.75 -6.61 15.42
C TYR A 442 16.93 -6.43 16.36
N ARG A 443 18.15 -6.43 15.83
CA ARG A 443 19.39 -6.34 16.62
C ARG A 443 19.68 -4.91 17.06
N ASP A 444 19.54 -3.94 16.15
CA ASP A 444 20.08 -2.59 16.36
C ASP A 444 19.00 -1.54 16.62
N TYR A 445 17.78 -1.72 16.12
CA TYR A 445 16.73 -0.71 16.21
C TYR A 445 15.72 -0.97 17.33
N LEU A 446 15.07 -2.15 17.35
CA LEU A 446 13.93 -2.41 18.24
C LEU A 446 14.26 -2.28 19.73
N ALA A 447 15.48 -2.64 20.13
CA ALA A 447 15.91 -2.51 21.53
C ALA A 447 15.86 -1.08 22.05
N HIS A 448 16.11 -0.08 21.19
CA HIS A 448 16.02 1.34 21.53
C HIS A 448 14.57 1.85 21.62
N ILE A 449 13.63 1.11 21.04
CA ILE A 449 12.21 1.46 21.03
C ILE A 449 11.48 0.78 22.18
N VAL A 450 11.42 -0.55 22.21
CA VAL A 450 10.62 -1.30 23.20
C VAL A 450 11.38 -1.61 24.50
N GLY A 451 12.68 -1.28 24.56
CA GLY A 451 13.54 -1.50 25.72
C GLY A 451 14.05 -2.93 25.86
N PRO A 452 15.17 -3.13 26.59
CA PRO A 452 15.82 -4.43 26.74
C PRO A 452 14.93 -5.48 27.43
N ASP A 453 14.08 -5.07 28.38
CA ASP A 453 13.21 -6.01 29.11
C ASP A 453 12.19 -6.66 28.17
N MET A 454 11.61 -5.89 27.25
CA MET A 454 10.67 -6.41 26.26
C MET A 454 11.37 -7.28 25.22
N ILE A 455 12.59 -6.89 24.78
CA ILE A 455 13.42 -7.72 23.92
C ILE A 455 13.70 -9.07 24.59
N ALA A 456 14.22 -9.06 25.83
CA ALA A 456 14.54 -10.26 26.58
C ALA A 456 13.32 -11.18 26.71
N LYS A 457 12.15 -10.60 27.04
CA LYS A 457 10.89 -11.32 27.26
C LYS A 457 10.30 -11.94 26.00
N GLN A 458 10.31 -11.24 24.86
CA GLN A 458 9.46 -11.59 23.71
C GLN A 458 10.21 -11.71 22.37
N LEU A 459 11.35 -11.03 22.20
CA LEU A 459 12.02 -10.92 20.90
C LEU A 459 13.46 -11.46 20.86
N SER A 460 14.02 -11.89 22.00
CA SER A 460 15.44 -12.25 22.13
C SER A 460 15.87 -13.46 21.31
N THR A 461 15.06 -14.52 21.30
CA THR A 461 15.35 -15.76 20.58
C THR A 461 14.31 -15.98 19.50
N TYR A 462 14.74 -16.42 18.31
CA TYR A 462 13.84 -16.83 17.25
C TYR A 462 13.31 -18.25 17.54
N PRO A 463 11.99 -18.44 17.70
CA PRO A 463 11.44 -19.76 18.03
C PRO A 463 11.25 -20.68 16.81
N GLY A 464 11.59 -20.23 15.60
CA GLY A 464 11.28 -20.94 14.35
C GLY A 464 10.01 -20.40 13.67
N TYR A 465 9.85 -20.80 12.40
CA TYR A 465 8.65 -20.49 11.61
C TYR A 465 7.46 -21.28 12.13
N ASP A 466 6.32 -20.61 12.26
CA ASP A 466 5.06 -21.17 12.72
C ASP A 466 3.95 -20.76 11.74
N GLU A 467 3.51 -21.70 10.91
CA GLU A 467 2.50 -21.46 9.88
C GLU A 467 1.11 -21.13 10.44
N SER A 468 0.86 -21.39 11.72
CA SER A 468 -0.40 -21.03 12.38
C SER A 468 -0.47 -19.57 12.83
N VAL A 469 0.67 -18.85 12.81
CA VAL A 469 0.73 -17.44 13.20
C VAL A 469 0.29 -16.55 12.06
N ASP A 470 -0.72 -15.70 12.30
CA ASP A 470 -1.08 -14.60 11.39
C ASP A 470 0.00 -13.50 11.43
N PRO A 471 0.78 -13.31 10.34
CA PRO A 471 1.79 -12.27 10.23
C PRO A 471 1.20 -10.93 9.79
N SER A 472 -0.09 -10.83 9.50
CA SER A 472 -0.69 -9.60 8.99
C SER A 472 -0.49 -8.43 9.96
N ILE A 473 -0.28 -7.22 9.41
CA ILE A 473 -0.18 -6.03 10.25
C ILE A 473 -1.53 -5.73 10.88
N SER A 474 -1.51 -5.50 12.20
CA SER A 474 -2.70 -5.15 12.95
C SER A 474 -3.06 -3.67 12.77
N ASN A 475 -4.35 -3.39 12.78
CA ASN A 475 -4.84 -2.01 12.58
C ASN A 475 -4.35 -1.07 13.69
N VAL A 476 -4.27 -1.56 14.94
CA VAL A 476 -3.75 -0.77 16.07
C VAL A 476 -2.27 -0.45 15.94
N PHE A 477 -1.47 -1.35 15.38
CA PHE A 477 -0.06 -1.10 15.12
C PHE A 477 0.13 0.03 14.10
N ALA A 478 -0.51 -0.10 12.93
CA ALA A 478 -0.38 0.86 11.82
C ALA A 478 -1.02 2.24 12.12
N THR A 479 -2.10 2.25 12.90
CA THR A 479 -2.89 3.48 13.11
C THR A 479 -2.48 4.22 14.38
N ALA A 480 -1.98 3.51 15.40
CA ALA A 480 -1.64 4.10 16.69
C ALA A 480 -0.20 3.78 17.11
N ALA A 481 0.10 2.52 17.44
CA ALA A 481 1.31 2.19 18.20
C ALA A 481 2.61 2.62 17.50
N TYR A 482 2.75 2.33 16.20
CA TYR A 482 3.98 2.62 15.46
C TYR A 482 4.12 4.09 15.04
N ARG A 483 3.07 4.91 15.25
CA ARG A 483 3.11 6.37 15.04
C ARG A 483 3.66 7.15 16.24
N PHE A 484 4.21 6.46 17.26
CA PHE A 484 4.91 7.11 18.37
C PHE A 484 6.06 8.01 17.87
N ALA A 485 6.71 7.60 16.77
CA ALA A 485 7.87 8.27 16.20
C ALA A 485 7.56 9.70 15.71
N HIS A 486 6.29 10.06 15.47
CA HIS A 486 5.90 11.45 15.16
C HIS A 486 6.31 12.44 16.26
N LEU A 487 6.46 11.99 17.51
CA LEU A 487 6.91 12.82 18.63
C LEU A 487 8.44 12.84 18.83
N MET A 488 9.18 12.09 17.98
CA MET A 488 10.64 12.03 17.95
C MET A 488 11.24 12.80 16.76
N VAL A 489 10.40 13.46 15.98
CA VAL A 489 10.82 14.26 14.81
C VAL A 489 11.36 15.61 15.26
N GLN A 490 12.59 15.90 14.84
CA GLN A 490 13.20 17.21 15.05
C GLN A 490 12.54 18.28 14.16
N PRO A 491 12.45 19.55 14.60
CA PRO A 491 11.90 20.63 13.78
C PRO A 491 12.83 21.04 12.63
N VAL A 492 14.02 20.44 12.54
CA VAL A 492 15.07 20.77 11.57
C VAL A 492 15.58 19.47 10.94
N MET A 493 15.83 19.51 9.62
CA MET A 493 16.51 18.44 8.91
C MET A 493 18.00 18.77 8.80
N PHE A 494 18.82 18.10 9.62
CA PHE A 494 20.23 18.44 9.79
C PHE A 494 21.08 18.12 8.56
N ARG A 495 22.00 19.02 8.23
CA ARG A 495 23.01 18.83 7.19
C ARG A 495 24.38 19.24 7.70
N LEU A 496 25.32 18.30 7.69
CA LEU A 496 26.65 18.49 8.26
C LEU A 496 27.77 18.34 7.23
N ASN A 497 28.84 19.09 7.40
CA ASN A 497 30.06 18.94 6.59
C ASN A 497 30.88 17.72 7.05
N GLU A 498 32.05 17.53 6.44
CA GLU A 498 32.99 16.42 6.68
C GLU A 498 33.46 16.35 8.14
N GLU A 499 33.54 17.49 8.83
CA GLU A 499 33.90 17.60 10.25
C GLU A 499 32.70 17.43 11.20
N TYR A 500 31.51 17.07 10.69
CA TYR A 500 30.26 16.97 11.46
C TYR A 500 29.80 18.30 12.08
N ASN A 501 30.22 19.43 11.51
CA ASN A 501 29.71 20.76 11.84
C ASN A 501 28.57 21.15 10.90
N GLU A 502 27.82 22.19 11.25
CA GLU A 502 26.78 22.73 10.38
C GLU A 502 27.33 23.03 8.98
N HIS A 503 26.68 22.54 7.93
CA HIS A 503 27.23 22.67 6.58
C HIS A 503 27.22 24.14 6.12
N PRO A 504 28.39 24.73 5.78
CA PRO A 504 28.50 26.18 5.58
C PRO A 504 27.73 26.69 4.36
N GLN A 505 27.65 25.89 3.30
CA GLN A 505 26.94 26.26 2.06
C GLN A 505 25.48 25.78 2.01
N TYR A 506 25.15 24.77 2.81
CA TYR A 506 23.87 24.04 2.72
C TYR A 506 23.28 23.89 4.13
N PRO A 507 22.89 25.00 4.77
CA PRO A 507 22.46 24.99 6.17
C PRO A 507 21.19 24.16 6.37
N SER A 508 21.02 23.58 7.55
CA SER A 508 19.90 22.71 7.89
C SER A 508 18.55 23.42 7.74
N PRO A 509 17.66 22.99 6.82
CA PRO A 509 16.34 23.60 6.67
C PRO A 509 15.41 23.22 7.84
N MET A 510 14.50 24.14 8.20
CA MET A 510 13.31 23.79 8.98
C MET A 510 12.53 22.70 8.26
N LEU A 511 11.90 21.81 9.02
CA LEU A 511 11.25 20.61 8.50
C LEU A 511 10.20 20.92 7.42
N HIS A 512 9.37 21.94 7.60
CA HIS A 512 8.38 22.32 6.57
C HIS A 512 9.00 22.72 5.21
N LYS A 513 10.28 23.10 5.17
CA LYS A 513 11.05 23.42 3.94
C LYS A 513 11.87 22.25 3.40
N ALA A 514 11.81 21.10 4.06
CA ALA A 514 12.49 19.86 3.69
C ALA A 514 11.52 18.78 3.18
N PHE A 515 10.21 19.04 3.23
CA PHE A 515 9.20 18.16 2.64
C PHE A 515 9.12 18.32 1.12
N PHE A 516 9.11 17.22 0.36
CA PHE A 516 9.01 17.23 -1.11
C PHE A 516 10.01 18.16 -1.81
N THR A 517 11.26 18.18 -1.33
CA THR A 517 12.34 18.97 -1.92
C THR A 517 13.51 18.10 -2.38
N PRO A 518 13.31 17.14 -3.31
CA PRO A 518 14.40 16.29 -3.82
C PRO A 518 15.50 17.10 -4.51
N TRP A 519 15.18 18.29 -4.99
CA TRP A 519 16.16 19.23 -5.55
C TRP A 519 17.30 19.58 -4.56
N ARG A 520 17.08 19.47 -3.24
CA ARG A 520 18.15 19.66 -2.25
C ARG A 520 19.19 18.56 -2.31
N ILE A 521 18.80 17.33 -2.63
CA ILE A 521 19.75 16.23 -2.83
C ILE A 521 20.58 16.49 -4.09
N ILE A 522 19.94 16.95 -5.17
CA ILE A 522 20.62 17.18 -6.46
C ILE A 522 21.55 18.39 -6.41
N PHE A 523 21.11 19.51 -5.84
CA PHE A 523 21.80 20.80 -5.94
C PHE A 523 22.41 21.30 -4.64
N GLU A 524 22.15 20.64 -3.50
CA GLU A 524 22.64 21.05 -2.17
C GLU A 524 23.42 19.95 -1.44
N GLY A 525 24.32 19.27 -2.16
CA GLY A 525 25.39 18.46 -1.57
C GLY A 525 25.18 16.94 -1.53
N GLY A 526 24.17 16.39 -2.19
CA GLY A 526 23.97 14.94 -2.24
C GLY A 526 23.46 14.34 -0.94
N LEU A 527 23.74 13.04 -0.75
CA LEU A 527 23.33 12.29 0.45
C LEU A 527 24.21 12.60 1.67
N ASP A 528 25.51 12.82 1.45
CA ASP A 528 26.52 12.83 2.50
C ASP A 528 26.20 13.81 3.65
N PRO A 529 25.84 15.09 3.39
CA PRO A 529 25.54 16.01 4.48
C PRO A 529 24.32 15.60 5.29
N ILE A 530 23.31 15.03 4.63
CA ILE A 530 22.06 14.58 5.26
C ILE A 530 22.34 13.36 6.13
N LEU A 531 23.05 12.36 5.61
CA LEU A 531 23.39 11.15 6.38
C LEU A 531 24.31 11.46 7.57
N ARG A 532 25.29 12.37 7.43
CA ARG A 532 26.04 12.89 8.59
C ARG A 532 25.12 13.56 9.60
N GLY A 533 24.12 14.32 9.15
CA GLY A 533 23.08 14.89 10.01
C GLY A 533 22.27 13.84 10.77
N LEU A 534 21.89 12.74 10.12
CA LEU A 534 21.15 11.65 10.74
C LEU A 534 21.94 10.95 11.83
N VAL A 535 23.21 10.63 11.58
CA VAL A 535 24.05 9.88 12.55
C VAL A 535 24.81 10.80 13.53
N GLY A 536 24.92 12.09 13.23
CA GLY A 536 25.73 13.04 13.99
C GLY A 536 24.93 14.01 14.88
N ARG A 537 23.61 14.12 14.71
CA ARG A 537 22.74 14.92 15.57
C ARG A 537 21.79 14.03 16.36
N LYS A 538 21.32 14.56 17.48
CA LYS A 538 20.40 13.90 18.41
C LYS A 538 18.98 13.83 17.83
N ALA A 539 18.25 12.76 18.12
CA ALA A 539 16.80 12.72 17.92
C ALA A 539 16.09 13.73 18.84
N LYS A 540 14.81 14.00 18.59
CA LYS A 540 13.96 14.68 19.57
C LYS A 540 13.54 13.66 20.64
N LEU A 541 13.58 14.08 21.91
CA LEU A 541 12.99 13.34 23.01
C LEU A 541 11.50 13.69 23.12
N ASN A 542 10.63 12.70 23.25
CA ASN A 542 9.24 12.96 23.64
C ASN A 542 9.16 13.09 25.17
N THR A 543 8.52 14.16 25.64
CA THR A 543 8.19 14.38 27.06
C THR A 543 6.70 14.69 27.18
N GLN A 544 6.14 14.51 28.38
CA GLN A 544 4.70 14.69 28.61
C GLN A 544 4.24 16.15 28.49
N GLU A 545 5.19 17.10 28.59
CA GLU A 545 4.98 18.53 28.44
C GLU A 545 5.33 19.03 27.04
N HIS A 546 6.29 18.39 26.36
CA HIS A 546 6.84 18.81 25.06
C HIS A 546 6.67 17.73 23.97
N MET A 547 5.41 17.39 23.66
CA MET A 547 5.09 16.30 22.75
C MET A 547 5.40 16.59 21.26
N MET A 548 4.73 17.55 20.63
CA MET A 548 4.78 17.74 19.16
C MET A 548 5.21 19.16 18.76
N PRO A 549 6.27 19.30 17.93
CA PRO A 549 6.76 20.61 17.50
C PRO A 549 5.80 21.31 16.53
N GLU A 550 5.88 22.64 16.46
CA GLU A 550 5.08 23.46 15.54
C GLU A 550 5.18 23.02 14.08
N GLU A 551 6.34 22.48 13.69
CA GLU A 551 6.59 22.01 12.32
C GLU A 551 5.61 20.92 11.87
N LEU A 552 5.11 20.10 12.80
CA LEU A 552 4.16 19.02 12.54
C LEU A 552 2.72 19.38 12.93
N ARG A 553 2.53 20.31 13.87
CA ARG A 553 1.20 20.68 14.37
C ARG A 553 0.59 21.90 13.65
N GLU A 554 1.42 22.86 13.25
CA GLU A 554 0.97 24.12 12.65
C GLU A 554 1.54 24.38 11.24
N LYS A 555 2.53 23.59 10.81
CA LYS A 555 3.23 23.80 9.54
C LYS A 555 3.36 22.51 8.72
N LEU A 556 2.61 21.45 9.04
CA LEU A 556 2.64 20.21 8.27
C LEU A 556 2.25 20.52 6.82
N PHE A 557 3.17 20.23 5.91
CA PHE A 557 3.04 20.49 4.47
C PHE A 557 2.72 21.96 4.12
N LYS A 558 3.11 22.91 4.99
CA LYS A 558 2.92 24.34 4.74
C LYS A 558 3.96 24.90 3.78
N PHE A 559 3.66 24.83 2.49
CA PHE A 559 4.52 25.39 1.42
C PHE A 559 4.12 26.79 0.95
N SER A 560 2.98 27.31 1.43
CA SER A 560 2.43 28.63 1.08
C SER A 560 1.50 29.15 2.20
N ASN A 561 0.87 30.31 2.00
CA ASN A 561 -0.02 30.95 2.98
C ASN A 561 -1.37 30.23 3.22
N LYS A 562 -1.62 29.05 2.63
CA LYS A 562 -2.85 28.27 2.85
C LYS A 562 -2.81 27.51 4.19
N LEU A 563 -3.99 27.18 4.71
CA LEU A 563 -4.20 26.40 5.94
C LEU A 563 -3.28 25.16 5.98
N ALA A 564 -2.37 25.14 6.96
CA ALA A 564 -1.51 24.00 7.25
C ALA A 564 -2.27 22.86 7.92
N LEU A 565 -1.75 21.65 7.81
CA LEU A 565 -2.31 20.50 8.51
C LEU A 565 -1.74 20.38 9.94
N ASP A 566 -2.40 19.57 10.76
CA ASP A 566 -2.01 19.25 12.14
C ASP A 566 -1.87 17.72 12.30
N LEU A 567 -0.64 17.22 12.38
CA LEU A 567 -0.36 15.77 12.39
C LEU A 567 -0.95 15.06 13.62
N GLY A 568 -0.93 15.72 14.78
CA GLY A 568 -1.49 15.19 16.02
C GLY A 568 -3.00 15.03 15.92
N ALA A 569 -3.69 16.06 15.44
CA ALA A 569 -5.13 15.99 15.18
C ALA A 569 -5.48 14.94 14.12
N LEU A 570 -4.68 14.82 13.04
CA LEU A 570 -4.85 13.79 12.01
C LEU A 570 -4.70 12.38 12.58
N ASN A 571 -3.73 12.13 13.47
CA ASN A 571 -3.54 10.82 14.11
C ASN A 571 -4.75 10.42 14.95
N ILE A 572 -5.25 11.33 15.78
CA ILE A 572 -6.40 11.06 16.66
C ILE A 572 -7.66 10.83 15.81
N GLN A 573 -7.92 11.70 14.83
CA GLN A 573 -9.04 11.54 13.90
C GLN A 573 -8.96 10.22 13.12
N ARG A 574 -7.76 9.80 12.71
CA ARG A 574 -7.53 8.52 12.03
C ARG A 574 -7.83 7.32 12.92
N GLY A 575 -7.48 7.38 14.21
CA GLY A 575 -7.86 6.36 15.19
C GLY A 575 -9.38 6.17 15.27
N ARG A 576 -10.14 7.27 15.25
CA ARG A 576 -11.61 7.25 15.22
C ARG A 576 -12.15 6.73 13.88
N ASP A 577 -11.58 7.15 12.75
CA ASP A 577 -11.91 6.66 11.39
C ASP A 577 -11.75 5.14 11.26
N HIS A 578 -10.71 4.59 11.89
CA HIS A 578 -10.40 3.16 11.86
C HIS A 578 -11.16 2.36 12.92
N GLY A 579 -12.03 2.99 13.72
CA GLY A 579 -12.78 2.31 14.78
C GLY A 579 -11.86 1.64 15.80
N ILE A 580 -10.75 2.28 16.17
CA ILE A 580 -9.83 1.74 17.17
C ILE A 580 -10.48 1.84 18.56
N PRO A 581 -10.59 0.73 19.32
CA PRO A 581 -11.12 0.73 20.69
C PRO A 581 -10.39 1.70 21.62
N GLY A 582 -11.03 2.14 22.69
CA GLY A 582 -10.44 3.07 23.66
C GLY A 582 -9.21 2.53 24.42
N TYR A 583 -8.42 3.43 24.99
CA TYR A 583 -7.14 3.16 25.67
C TYR A 583 -7.16 1.98 26.65
N ASN A 584 -8.14 1.92 27.56
CA ASN A 584 -8.20 0.86 28.58
C ASN A 584 -8.39 -0.54 27.99
N LYS A 585 -9.09 -0.69 26.86
CA LYS A 585 -9.24 -2.00 26.21
C LYS A 585 -7.90 -2.55 25.71
N TRP A 586 -7.02 -1.66 25.24
CA TRP A 586 -5.68 -2.04 24.81
C TRP A 586 -4.73 -2.25 25.99
N ARG A 587 -4.87 -1.50 27.08
CA ARG A 587 -4.16 -1.82 28.33
C ARG A 587 -4.55 -3.20 28.85
N LYS A 588 -5.84 -3.53 28.86
CA LYS A 588 -6.33 -4.86 29.21
C LYS A 588 -5.77 -5.95 28.29
N PHE A 589 -5.76 -5.72 26.97
CA PHE A 589 -5.13 -6.64 26.01
C PHE A 589 -3.67 -6.94 26.36
N CYS A 590 -2.92 -5.94 26.81
CA CYS A 590 -1.53 -6.06 27.23
C CYS A 590 -1.33 -6.53 28.69
N GLY A 591 -2.39 -6.90 29.40
CA GLY A 591 -2.32 -7.30 30.81
C GLY A 591 -1.91 -6.16 31.76
N LEU A 592 -2.14 -4.91 31.36
CA LEU A 592 -1.84 -3.72 32.12
C LEU A 592 -3.07 -3.24 32.91
N SER A 593 -2.86 -2.42 33.95
CA SER A 593 -3.93 -1.82 34.74
C SER A 593 -4.89 -0.96 33.90
N GLU A 594 -6.18 -1.01 34.22
CA GLU A 594 -7.26 -0.22 33.57
C GLU A 594 -7.69 0.92 34.51
N PRO A 595 -7.07 2.12 34.45
CA PRO A 595 -7.44 3.23 35.32
C PRO A 595 -8.91 3.63 35.14
N ARG A 596 -9.65 3.78 36.25
CA ARG A 596 -11.09 4.11 36.26
C ARG A 596 -11.40 5.56 36.63
N ASN A 597 -10.41 6.29 37.13
CA ASN A 597 -10.56 7.66 37.61
C ASN A 597 -9.25 8.45 37.50
N MET A 598 -9.31 9.76 37.77
CA MET A 598 -8.16 10.66 37.68
C MET A 598 -6.96 10.18 38.49
N LYS A 599 -7.16 9.74 39.74
CA LYS A 599 -6.05 9.29 40.61
C LYS A 599 -5.32 8.08 40.01
N GLN A 600 -6.06 7.07 39.56
CA GLN A 600 -5.47 5.88 38.94
C GLN A 600 -4.81 6.21 37.60
N LEU A 601 -5.38 7.13 36.81
CA LEU A 601 -4.75 7.58 35.57
C LEU A 601 -3.45 8.34 35.87
N ALA A 602 -3.43 9.19 36.90
CA ALA A 602 -2.23 9.89 37.35
C ALA A 602 -1.12 8.94 37.80
N GLU A 603 -1.48 7.84 38.48
CA GLU A 603 -0.54 6.77 38.84
C GLU A 603 0.04 6.08 37.61
N VAL A 604 -0.78 5.75 36.60
CA VAL A 604 -0.32 5.13 35.34
C VAL A 604 0.60 6.06 34.54
N LEU A 605 0.23 7.33 34.43
CA LEU A 605 1.00 8.32 33.68
C LEU A 605 2.20 8.86 34.46
N ASN A 606 2.27 8.60 35.77
CA ASN A 606 3.17 9.28 36.69
C ASN A 606 3.11 10.82 36.55
N ASN A 607 1.92 11.36 36.26
CA ASN A 607 1.71 12.78 35.97
C ASN A 607 0.27 13.23 36.25
N THR A 608 0.06 13.83 37.42
CA THR A 608 -1.26 14.31 37.86
C THR A 608 -1.80 15.45 37.01
N ALA A 609 -0.94 16.33 36.49
CA ALA A 609 -1.37 17.46 35.68
C ALA A 609 -1.88 16.99 34.31
N LEU A 610 -1.14 16.09 33.66
CA LEU A 610 -1.57 15.49 32.39
C LEU A 610 -2.83 14.63 32.56
N ALA A 611 -2.90 13.82 33.62
CA ALA A 611 -4.08 13.02 33.92
C ALA A 611 -5.33 13.89 34.14
N THR A 612 -5.20 15.00 34.87
CA THR A 612 -6.30 15.98 35.06
C THR A 612 -6.77 16.52 33.72
N LYS A 613 -5.86 17.01 32.86
CA LYS A 613 -6.23 17.53 31.52
C LYS A 613 -6.94 16.48 30.66
N LEU A 614 -6.44 15.24 30.65
CA LEU A 614 -7.06 14.14 29.91
C LEU A 614 -8.47 13.82 30.43
N MET A 615 -8.65 13.79 31.75
CA MET A 615 -9.96 13.56 32.37
C MET A 615 -10.94 14.70 32.09
N ASP A 616 -10.48 15.96 32.14
CA ASP A 616 -11.31 17.12 31.83
C ASP A 616 -11.82 17.10 30.37
N LEU A 617 -10.98 16.61 29.45
CA LEU A 617 -11.29 16.55 28.02
C LEU A 617 -12.09 15.31 27.61
N TYR A 618 -11.79 14.13 28.17
CA TYR A 618 -12.41 12.86 27.77
C TYR A 618 -13.52 12.36 28.72
N GLY A 619 -13.60 12.88 29.94
CA GLY A 619 -14.49 12.43 31.01
C GLY A 619 -14.10 11.10 31.67
N THR A 620 -13.62 10.13 30.88
CA THR A 620 -13.20 8.80 31.36
C THR A 620 -11.94 8.30 30.62
N PRO A 621 -11.03 7.55 31.27
CA PRO A 621 -9.88 6.94 30.60
C PRO A 621 -10.28 5.94 29.50
N ASP A 622 -11.49 5.36 29.58
CA ASP A 622 -12.01 4.44 28.55
C ASP A 622 -12.21 5.13 27.19
N ASN A 623 -12.36 6.46 27.17
CA ASN A 623 -12.55 7.25 25.94
C ASN A 623 -11.26 7.77 25.32
N ILE A 624 -10.12 7.68 26.03
CA ILE A 624 -8.85 8.21 25.53
C ILE A 624 -8.48 7.48 24.22
N ASP A 625 -8.21 8.25 23.17
CA ASP A 625 -7.78 7.72 21.89
C ASP A 625 -6.40 7.05 22.05
N VAL A 626 -6.23 5.83 21.54
CA VAL A 626 -5.07 4.96 21.85
C VAL A 626 -3.74 5.58 21.47
N TRP A 627 -3.69 6.32 20.35
CA TRP A 627 -2.47 7.02 19.96
C TRP A 627 -2.04 7.99 21.07
N LEU A 628 -2.95 8.84 21.55
CA LEU A 628 -2.69 9.83 22.59
C LEU A 628 -2.39 9.16 23.94
N GLY A 629 -3.17 8.14 24.33
CA GLY A 629 -2.95 7.42 25.58
C GLY A 629 -1.60 6.72 25.63
N GLY A 630 -1.19 6.06 24.55
CA GLY A 630 0.08 5.34 24.49
C GLY A 630 1.32 6.24 24.44
N VAL A 631 1.26 7.40 23.78
CA VAL A 631 2.37 8.38 23.79
C VAL A 631 2.45 9.20 25.08
N ALA A 632 1.35 9.24 25.86
CA ALA A 632 1.30 9.91 27.15
C ALA A 632 1.94 9.07 28.27
N GLU A 633 2.10 7.75 28.08
CA GLU A 633 2.74 6.90 29.09
C GLU A 633 4.24 7.21 29.21
N PRO A 634 4.80 7.17 30.44
CA PRO A 634 6.24 7.31 30.63
C PRO A 634 6.98 6.16 29.95
N PHE A 635 8.18 6.43 29.44
CA PHE A 635 8.98 5.42 28.75
C PHE A 635 9.32 4.23 29.65
N VAL A 636 9.32 3.04 29.06
CA VAL A 636 9.97 1.87 29.66
C VAL A 636 11.49 2.09 29.74
N ASN A 637 12.16 1.41 30.66
CA ASN A 637 13.60 1.52 30.81
C ASN A 637 14.32 1.21 29.48
N GLY A 638 15.28 2.06 29.08
CA GLY A 638 16.03 1.95 27.82
C GLY A 638 15.23 2.19 26.53
N GLY A 639 13.90 2.21 26.57
CA GLY A 639 13.03 2.38 25.41
C GLY A 639 12.63 3.83 25.11
N ARG A 640 11.81 4.01 24.07
CA ARG A 640 11.21 5.29 23.64
C ARG A 640 9.70 5.22 23.44
N VAL A 641 9.08 4.23 24.08
CA VAL A 641 7.63 4.11 24.20
C VAL A 641 7.24 3.70 25.61
N GLY A 642 6.00 3.99 26.00
CA GLY A 642 5.45 3.49 27.26
C GLY A 642 5.06 2.01 27.22
N PRO A 643 4.70 1.40 28.37
CA PRO A 643 4.36 -0.02 28.48
C PRO A 643 3.34 -0.53 27.46
N LEU A 644 2.29 0.25 27.16
CA LEU A 644 1.26 -0.15 26.20
C LEU A 644 1.84 -0.32 24.80
N PHE A 645 2.59 0.66 24.31
CA PHE A 645 3.18 0.60 22.98
C PHE A 645 4.35 -0.38 22.91
N ALA A 646 5.12 -0.56 23.99
CA ALA A 646 6.13 -1.62 24.05
C ALA A 646 5.49 -3.00 23.80
N CYS A 647 4.36 -3.29 24.45
CA CYS A 647 3.59 -4.52 24.24
C CYS A 647 3.06 -4.64 22.80
N LEU A 648 2.36 -3.62 22.28
CA LEU A 648 1.74 -3.70 20.94
C LEU A 648 2.78 -3.81 19.82
N ILE A 649 3.87 -3.05 19.92
CA ILE A 649 4.97 -3.09 18.95
C ILE A 649 5.67 -4.44 19.03
N ALA A 650 6.10 -4.89 20.21
CA ALA A 650 6.78 -6.18 20.34
C ALA A 650 5.92 -7.35 19.87
N THR A 651 4.61 -7.31 20.14
CA THR A 651 3.66 -8.33 19.67
C THR A 651 3.55 -8.36 18.14
N GLN A 652 3.54 -7.21 17.48
CA GLN A 652 3.51 -7.18 16.01
C GLN A 652 4.82 -7.73 15.44
N PHE A 653 5.97 -7.29 15.95
CA PHE A 653 7.28 -7.77 15.48
C PHE A 653 7.44 -9.28 15.75
N GLU A 654 7.01 -9.79 16.90
CA GLU A 654 7.01 -11.23 17.14
C GLU A 654 6.20 -12.00 16.09
N LYS A 655 4.99 -11.53 15.76
CA LYS A 655 4.10 -12.17 14.77
C LYS A 655 4.70 -12.17 13.37
N ILE A 656 5.22 -11.03 12.90
CA ILE A 656 5.79 -10.95 11.55
C ILE A 656 7.10 -11.76 11.43
N ARG A 657 7.86 -11.94 12.53
CA ARG A 657 9.03 -12.82 12.56
C ARG A 657 8.64 -14.30 12.53
N LYS A 658 7.70 -14.70 13.38
CA LYS A 658 7.26 -16.10 13.50
C LYS A 658 6.46 -16.59 12.29
N GLY A 659 5.60 -15.75 11.74
CA GLY A 659 4.73 -16.08 10.61
C GLY A 659 5.39 -15.88 9.24
N ASP A 660 6.70 -15.61 9.18
CA ASP A 660 7.43 -15.42 7.93
C ASP A 660 8.27 -16.64 7.57
N ARG A 661 7.80 -17.41 6.58
CA ARG A 661 8.48 -18.60 6.07
C ARG A 661 9.89 -18.30 5.54
N LEU A 662 10.11 -17.08 5.09
CA LEU A 662 11.36 -16.64 4.46
C LEU A 662 12.19 -15.74 5.40
N TRP A 663 11.92 -15.78 6.71
CA TRP A 663 12.74 -15.14 7.75
C TRP A 663 14.19 -15.60 7.66
N TRP A 664 15.15 -14.69 7.81
CA TRP A 664 16.56 -14.97 7.55
C TRP A 664 17.18 -16.07 8.44
N GLU A 665 16.67 -16.27 9.66
CA GLU A 665 17.11 -17.34 10.57
C GLU A 665 16.43 -18.68 10.29
N ASN A 666 15.35 -18.71 9.50
CA ASN A 666 14.61 -19.94 9.24
C ASN A 666 15.45 -20.93 8.41
N GLU A 667 15.38 -22.21 8.76
CA GLU A 667 16.15 -23.25 8.10
C GLU A 667 15.78 -23.35 6.61
N GLY A 668 16.79 -23.52 5.76
CA GLY A 668 16.61 -23.59 4.30
C GLY A 668 16.45 -22.25 3.58
N VAL A 669 16.26 -21.14 4.31
CA VAL A 669 16.23 -19.80 3.69
C VAL A 669 17.64 -19.37 3.28
N PHE A 670 18.59 -19.43 4.21
CA PHE A 670 20.01 -19.23 3.96
C PHE A 670 20.79 -20.46 4.43
N THR A 671 22.00 -20.68 3.89
CA THR A 671 22.93 -21.66 4.46
C THR A 671 23.47 -21.17 5.80
N GLU A 672 24.09 -22.05 6.59
CA GLU A 672 24.70 -21.66 7.87
C GLU A 672 25.79 -20.60 7.69
N ALA A 673 26.68 -20.77 6.70
CA ALA A 673 27.71 -19.79 6.38
C ALA A 673 27.12 -18.43 5.97
N GLN A 674 26.05 -18.42 5.18
CA GLN A 674 25.34 -17.20 4.80
C GLN A 674 24.71 -16.50 6.02
N ARG A 675 24.15 -17.26 6.96
CA ARG A 675 23.61 -16.71 8.22
C ARG A 675 24.71 -16.09 9.09
N GLU A 676 25.89 -16.71 9.16
CA GLU A 676 27.02 -16.13 9.89
C GLU A 676 27.47 -14.80 9.29
N SER A 677 27.53 -14.68 7.96
CA SER A 677 27.77 -13.39 7.30
C SER A 677 26.67 -12.36 7.64
N LEU A 678 25.39 -12.73 7.53
CA LEU A 678 24.24 -11.85 7.84
C LEU A 678 24.25 -11.34 9.28
N LYS A 679 24.66 -12.16 10.25
CA LYS A 679 24.83 -11.71 11.65
C LYS A 679 25.80 -10.55 11.80
N GLN A 680 26.76 -10.40 10.88
CA GLN A 680 27.76 -9.33 10.87
C GLN A 680 27.35 -8.10 10.06
N THR A 681 26.13 -8.07 9.48
CA THR A 681 25.63 -6.90 8.77
C THR A 681 25.74 -5.65 9.64
N SER A 682 26.21 -4.53 9.07
CA SER A 682 26.38 -3.26 9.77
C SER A 682 25.82 -2.11 8.94
N LEU A 683 24.90 -1.34 9.52
CA LEU A 683 24.39 -0.12 8.87
C LEU A 683 25.51 0.92 8.67
N ALA A 684 26.48 0.97 9.57
CA ALA A 684 27.66 1.83 9.42
C ALA A 684 28.47 1.44 8.17
N ARG A 685 28.65 0.13 7.93
CA ARG A 685 29.31 -0.38 6.72
C ARG A 685 28.53 -0.04 5.45
N ILE A 686 27.20 -0.20 5.45
CA ILE A 686 26.34 0.16 4.32
C ILE A 686 26.45 1.66 4.00
N ILE A 687 26.50 2.54 5.00
CA ILE A 687 26.75 3.97 4.80
C ILE A 687 28.11 4.18 4.14
N CYS A 688 29.18 3.56 4.66
CA CYS A 688 30.53 3.69 4.10
C CYS A 688 30.64 3.19 2.65
N ASP A 689 29.99 2.07 2.31
CA ASP A 689 30.08 1.47 0.97
C ASP A 689 29.35 2.28 -0.11
N ASN A 690 28.35 3.08 0.28
CA ASN A 690 27.41 3.70 -0.65
C ASN A 690 27.43 5.24 -0.62
N THR A 691 28.38 5.84 0.10
CA THR A 691 28.52 7.30 0.26
C THR A 691 29.98 7.75 0.11
N GLY A 692 30.24 9.06 0.21
CA GLY A 692 31.59 9.61 0.34
C GLY A 692 32.03 9.79 1.80
N ILE A 693 31.23 9.36 2.77
CA ILE A 693 31.55 9.48 4.20
C ILE A 693 32.66 8.47 4.55
N THR A 694 33.73 8.95 5.16
CA THR A 694 34.93 8.16 5.50
C THR A 694 35.03 7.79 6.98
N ASP A 695 34.21 8.41 7.84
CA ASP A 695 34.17 8.19 9.28
C ASP A 695 32.72 8.27 9.76
N VAL A 696 32.26 7.28 10.53
CA VAL A 696 30.87 7.13 10.97
C VAL A 696 30.82 6.66 12.42
N PRO A 697 29.71 6.90 13.15
CA PRO A 697 29.52 6.27 14.46
C PRO A 697 29.53 4.74 14.35
N GLU A 698 30.19 4.06 15.27
CA GLU A 698 30.23 2.59 15.32
C GLU A 698 28.83 1.99 15.46
N SER A 699 27.96 2.67 16.20
CA SER A 699 26.54 2.35 16.36
C SER A 699 25.69 3.52 15.86
N PRO A 700 25.27 3.54 14.58
CA PRO A 700 24.61 4.70 13.96
C PRO A 700 23.35 5.22 14.66
N PHE A 701 22.66 4.38 15.44
CA PHE A 701 21.48 4.75 16.23
C PHE A 701 21.81 5.41 17.57
N GLN A 702 23.01 5.21 18.10
CA GLN A 702 23.42 5.73 19.40
C GLN A 702 24.20 7.03 19.23
N TYR A 703 23.77 8.07 19.94
CA TYR A 703 24.45 9.35 19.91
C TYR A 703 25.72 9.28 20.75
N ARG A 704 26.84 9.67 20.13
CA ARG A 704 28.11 9.93 20.80
C ARG A 704 28.66 11.28 20.35
N PRO A 705 29.28 12.07 21.25
CA PRO A 705 29.95 13.30 20.85
C PRO A 705 31.12 12.98 19.90
N ARG A 706 31.42 13.90 18.98
CA ARG A 706 32.54 13.76 18.05
C ARG A 706 33.85 13.49 18.81
N GLY A 707 34.64 12.55 18.31
CA GLY A 707 35.88 12.08 18.95
C GLY A 707 35.71 10.88 19.88
N SER A 708 34.48 10.41 20.12
CA SER A 708 34.20 9.19 20.89
C SER A 708 33.19 8.32 20.14
N GLY A 709 33.46 7.02 19.99
CA GLY A 709 32.51 6.07 19.36
C GLY A 709 32.30 6.26 17.86
N TYR A 710 33.25 6.91 17.18
CA TYR A 710 33.34 6.99 15.72
C TYR A 710 34.49 6.10 15.24
N THR A 711 34.35 5.54 14.06
CA THR A 711 35.36 4.72 13.43
C THR A 711 35.49 5.06 11.95
N GLN A 712 36.72 4.90 11.45
CA GLN A 712 37.02 5.08 10.03
C GLN A 712 36.39 3.93 9.24
N CYS A 713 35.80 4.24 8.10
CA CYS A 713 35.18 3.27 7.21
C CYS A 713 36.15 2.15 6.78
N ALA A 714 37.46 2.43 6.70
CA ALA A 714 38.48 1.42 6.40
C ALA A 714 38.62 0.34 7.49
N ASN A 715 38.21 0.63 8.74
CA ASN A 715 38.29 -0.27 9.88
C ASN A 715 37.00 -1.08 10.09
N ILE A 716 35.92 -0.75 9.36
CA ILE A 716 34.66 -1.49 9.44
C ILE A 716 34.71 -2.63 8.42
N GLN A 717 34.65 -3.87 8.92
CA GLN A 717 34.65 -5.07 8.09
C GLN A 717 33.55 -5.01 7.02
N ALA A 718 33.93 -5.29 5.77
CA ALA A 718 33.00 -5.41 4.65
C ALA A 718 32.10 -6.64 4.82
N PHE A 719 30.88 -6.57 4.29
CA PHE A 719 30.00 -7.73 4.28
C PHE A 719 30.62 -8.85 3.44
N ASP A 720 30.74 -10.03 4.04
CA ASP A 720 31.35 -11.19 3.39
C ASP A 720 30.35 -11.94 2.52
N LEU A 721 30.58 -11.88 1.20
CA LEU A 721 29.78 -12.54 0.17
C LEU A 721 30.32 -13.92 -0.23
N ASP A 722 31.45 -14.39 0.31
CA ASP A 722 32.07 -15.64 -0.13
C ASP A 722 31.13 -16.85 0.06
N ALA A 723 30.24 -16.80 1.06
CA ALA A 723 29.21 -17.80 1.30
C ALA A 723 28.12 -17.90 0.21
N TRP A 724 28.09 -16.98 -0.77
CA TRP A 724 27.22 -17.02 -1.95
C TRP A 724 27.92 -17.53 -3.22
N LYS A 725 29.20 -17.89 -3.13
CA LYS A 725 29.93 -18.44 -4.28
C LYS A 725 29.43 -19.85 -4.63
N GLU A 726 29.16 -20.08 -5.90
CA GLU A 726 28.81 -21.40 -6.45
C GLU A 726 29.92 -21.89 -7.39
N ASP A 727 30.31 -23.15 -7.27
CA ASP A 727 31.29 -23.75 -8.18
C ASP A 727 30.66 -24.05 -9.54
N ALA A 728 31.23 -23.47 -10.61
CA ALA A 728 30.75 -23.64 -11.99
C ALA A 728 30.79 -25.10 -12.50
N SER A 729 31.47 -26.02 -11.81
CA SER A 729 31.58 -27.44 -12.17
C SER A 729 30.45 -28.35 -11.67
N ASN A 730 29.55 -27.85 -10.82
CA ASN A 730 28.42 -28.62 -10.25
C ASN A 730 27.10 -28.42 -11.00
N GLN A 731 27.11 -28.38 -12.34
CA GLN A 731 25.89 -28.41 -13.18
C GLN A 731 25.29 -29.82 -13.36
N ASN A 732 25.54 -30.75 -12.45
CA ASN A 732 24.70 -31.93 -12.25
C ASN A 732 24.09 -31.83 -10.86
N GLY A 733 22.76 -31.74 -10.81
CA GLY A 733 21.98 -31.29 -9.66
C GLY A 733 22.41 -31.87 -8.32
N THR A 734 22.38 -31.02 -7.28
CA THR A 734 22.41 -31.49 -5.91
C THR A 734 21.21 -32.42 -5.68
N PRO A 735 21.41 -33.65 -5.19
CA PRO A 735 20.31 -34.50 -4.75
C PRO A 735 19.54 -33.77 -3.64
N GLY A 736 18.22 -33.71 -3.76
CA GLY A 736 17.37 -33.10 -2.73
C GLY A 736 17.62 -33.69 -1.34
N ASN A 737 17.48 -32.86 -0.31
CA ASN A 737 17.60 -33.28 1.08
C ASN A 737 16.72 -34.52 1.35
N LYS A 738 17.29 -35.54 2.02
CA LYS A 738 16.52 -36.72 2.46
C LYS A 738 15.39 -36.26 3.37
N GLY A 739 14.14 -36.53 2.98
CA GLY A 739 12.98 -36.36 3.85
C GLY A 739 13.06 -37.20 5.14
N PRO A 740 12.32 -36.85 6.19
CA PRO A 740 12.31 -37.62 7.43
C PRO A 740 11.84 -39.05 7.19
N ARG A 741 12.45 -40.01 7.89
CA ARG A 741 12.20 -41.45 7.73
C ARG A 741 10.76 -41.80 8.11
N GLY A 742 9.93 -42.14 7.13
CA GLY A 742 8.61 -42.72 7.37
C GLY A 742 8.71 -44.08 8.06
N LYS A 743 7.77 -44.40 8.96
CA LYS A 743 7.63 -45.77 9.51
C LYS A 743 7.12 -46.71 8.41
N SER A 744 7.81 -47.83 8.22
CA SER A 744 7.48 -48.82 7.19
C SER A 744 6.26 -49.67 7.57
N GLY A 745 5.27 -49.74 6.67
CA GLY A 745 4.28 -50.83 6.61
C GLY A 745 4.63 -51.79 5.46
N PRO A 746 4.21 -53.07 5.50
CA PRO A 746 4.49 -54.01 4.43
C PRO A 746 3.70 -53.66 3.15
N PRO A 747 4.33 -53.68 1.96
CA PRO A 747 3.65 -53.40 0.69
C PRO A 747 2.72 -54.54 0.25
N GLY A 748 1.53 -54.19 -0.25
CA GLY A 748 0.79 -55.07 -1.16
C GLY A 748 1.48 -55.13 -2.54
N PRO A 749 1.31 -56.20 -3.33
CA PRO A 749 1.92 -56.29 -4.66
C PRO A 749 1.38 -55.15 -5.55
N PRO A 750 2.24 -54.36 -6.20
CA PRO A 750 1.83 -53.35 -7.17
C PRO A 750 1.14 -54.01 -8.37
N GLY A 751 0.01 -53.46 -8.79
CA GLY A 751 -0.55 -53.77 -10.10
C GLY A 751 0.44 -53.39 -11.22
N PRO A 752 0.42 -54.07 -12.37
CA PRO A 752 1.31 -53.74 -13.48
C PRO A 752 1.13 -52.28 -13.89
N ALA A 753 2.26 -51.61 -14.17
CA ALA A 753 2.26 -50.23 -14.64
C ALA A 753 1.41 -50.11 -15.91
N GLY A 754 0.47 -49.16 -15.91
CA GLY A 754 -0.18 -48.74 -17.13
C GLY A 754 0.88 -48.24 -18.12
N PRO A 755 0.68 -48.43 -19.44
CA PRO A 755 1.62 -47.93 -20.42
C PRO A 755 1.85 -46.43 -20.23
N PRO A 756 3.06 -45.92 -20.52
CA PRO A 756 3.34 -44.48 -20.48
C PRO A 756 2.28 -43.73 -21.27
N GLY A 757 1.65 -42.74 -20.64
CA GLY A 757 0.82 -41.79 -21.38
C GLY A 757 1.66 -41.19 -22.50
N PRO A 758 1.12 -41.06 -23.73
CA PRO A 758 1.89 -40.54 -24.85
C PRO A 758 2.43 -39.15 -24.49
N SER A 759 3.66 -38.84 -24.91
CA SER A 759 4.26 -37.52 -24.77
C SER A 759 3.28 -36.46 -25.26
N GLY A 760 2.65 -35.75 -24.32
CA GLY A 760 1.77 -34.64 -24.64
C GLY A 760 2.64 -33.53 -25.22
N THR A 761 2.66 -33.41 -26.54
CA THR A 761 3.10 -32.19 -27.21
C THR A 761 2.28 -31.04 -26.63
N MET A 762 2.88 -30.20 -25.79
CA MET A 762 2.26 -28.95 -25.34
C MET A 762 1.96 -28.12 -26.58
N VAL A 763 0.68 -28.00 -26.91
CA VAL A 763 0.20 -27.14 -27.97
C VAL A 763 0.23 -25.71 -27.42
N ASN A 764 1.16 -24.91 -27.91
CA ASN A 764 1.25 -23.48 -27.59
C ASN A 764 0.78 -22.70 -28.81
N VAL A 765 -0.21 -21.82 -28.65
CA VAL A 765 -0.67 -20.92 -29.73
C VAL A 765 -0.70 -19.50 -29.17
N ALA A 766 0.09 -18.59 -29.74
CA ALA A 766 0.02 -17.18 -29.39
C ALA A 766 0.43 -16.26 -30.55
N PHE A 767 -0.19 -15.08 -30.59
CA PHE A 767 0.20 -13.98 -31.45
C PHE A 767 0.00 -12.63 -30.77
N SER A 768 0.78 -11.64 -31.18
CA SER A 768 0.67 -10.23 -30.81
C SER A 768 1.20 -9.38 -31.96
N LEU A 769 0.39 -8.45 -32.44
CA LEU A 769 0.68 -7.66 -33.64
C LEU A 769 0.33 -6.19 -33.41
N ARG A 770 0.99 -5.31 -34.17
CA ARG A 770 0.68 -3.88 -34.31
C ARG A 770 0.18 -3.57 -35.70
N LEU A 771 -0.70 -2.56 -35.78
CA LEU A 771 -1.38 -2.19 -37.01
C LEU A 771 -0.38 -1.70 -38.05
N GLY A 772 0.66 -0.99 -37.62
CA GLY A 772 1.69 -0.43 -38.50
C GLY A 772 1.11 0.65 -39.43
N ASN A 773 1.74 0.86 -40.59
CA ASN A 773 1.33 1.86 -41.59
C ASN A 773 0.11 1.41 -42.42
N ASN A 774 -0.83 0.67 -41.81
CA ASN A 774 -2.01 0.16 -42.49
C ASN A 774 -3.26 0.96 -42.14
N PHE A 775 -4.15 1.13 -43.11
CA PHE A 775 -5.41 1.88 -42.97
C PHE A 775 -6.60 0.93 -43.22
N PRO A 776 -7.15 0.30 -42.17
CA PRO A 776 -8.27 -0.62 -42.31
C PRO A 776 -9.50 -0.01 -42.99
N LYS A 777 -10.14 -0.80 -43.87
CA LYS A 777 -11.42 -0.42 -44.47
C LYS A 777 -12.56 -0.60 -43.45
N ALA A 778 -13.59 0.23 -43.55
CA ALA A 778 -14.80 0.09 -42.74
C ALA A 778 -15.43 -1.29 -42.97
N ASN A 779 -15.93 -1.89 -41.89
CA ASN A 779 -16.72 -3.13 -41.92
C ASN A 779 -15.98 -4.35 -42.54
N GLY A 780 -14.64 -4.32 -42.58
CA GLY A 780 -13.80 -5.43 -43.04
C GLY A 780 -12.75 -5.83 -42.00
N PRO A 781 -12.15 -7.03 -42.14
CA PRO A 781 -11.09 -7.48 -41.25
C PRO A 781 -9.88 -6.53 -41.26
N MET A 782 -9.47 -6.12 -40.06
CA MET A 782 -8.26 -5.33 -39.86
C MET A 782 -7.03 -6.21 -40.06
N LYS A 783 -6.11 -5.76 -40.92
CA LYS A 783 -4.84 -6.45 -41.18
C LYS A 783 -3.73 -5.75 -40.41
N PHE A 784 -3.01 -6.49 -39.58
CA PHE A 784 -1.91 -5.96 -38.78
C PHE A 784 -0.58 -6.33 -39.47
N SER A 785 0.24 -5.32 -39.79
CA SER A 785 1.44 -5.51 -40.62
C SER A 785 2.75 -5.62 -39.84
N GLU A 786 2.76 -5.29 -38.55
CA GLU A 786 3.96 -5.33 -37.70
C GLU A 786 3.83 -6.46 -36.68
N VAL A 787 4.70 -7.47 -36.77
CA VAL A 787 4.66 -8.66 -35.91
C VAL A 787 5.52 -8.43 -34.67
N ILE A 788 4.90 -8.45 -33.49
CA ILE A 788 5.63 -8.56 -32.23
C ILE A 788 5.94 -10.04 -31.96
N TYR A 789 4.92 -10.90 -32.09
CA TYR A 789 5.04 -12.35 -31.95
C TYR A 789 3.95 -13.04 -32.78
N ASN A 790 4.31 -14.09 -33.53
CA ASN A 790 3.34 -14.95 -34.24
C ASN A 790 4.00 -16.31 -34.50
N GLY A 791 4.56 -16.92 -33.45
CA GLY A 791 5.47 -18.06 -33.56
C GLY A 791 4.88 -19.27 -34.29
N GLN A 792 3.59 -19.53 -34.09
CA GLN A 792 2.86 -20.64 -34.72
C GLN A 792 2.13 -20.26 -36.00
N LYS A 793 2.30 -19.02 -36.47
CA LYS A 793 1.65 -18.49 -37.69
C LYS A 793 0.12 -18.66 -37.67
N SER A 794 -0.48 -18.65 -36.48
CA SER A 794 -1.93 -18.82 -36.28
C SER A 794 -2.74 -17.58 -36.68
N TYR A 795 -2.05 -16.43 -36.81
CA TYR A 795 -2.61 -15.22 -37.40
C TYR A 795 -2.06 -14.99 -38.82
N ASP A 796 -2.95 -14.78 -39.78
CA ASP A 796 -2.61 -14.49 -41.16
C ASP A 796 -2.65 -12.98 -41.43
N MET A 797 -1.47 -12.40 -41.69
CA MET A 797 -1.30 -10.97 -41.94
C MET A 797 -1.93 -10.49 -43.26
N ASN A 798 -2.11 -11.38 -44.24
CA ASN A 798 -2.69 -11.02 -45.53
C ASN A 798 -4.22 -10.90 -45.46
N THR A 799 -4.85 -11.68 -44.58
CA THR A 799 -6.31 -11.72 -44.44
C THR A 799 -6.81 -10.97 -43.21
N GLY A 800 -6.01 -10.88 -42.15
CA GLY A 800 -6.37 -10.26 -40.88
C GLY A 800 -7.01 -11.24 -39.88
N PHE A 801 -7.00 -12.54 -40.19
CA PHE A 801 -7.67 -13.57 -39.40
C PHE A 801 -6.69 -14.32 -38.49
N PHE A 802 -7.09 -14.50 -37.24
CA PHE A 802 -6.67 -15.65 -36.47
C PHE A 802 -7.54 -16.86 -36.85
N THR A 803 -6.93 -18.00 -37.18
CA THR A 803 -7.67 -19.25 -37.43
C THR A 803 -7.31 -20.27 -36.35
N CYS A 804 -8.32 -20.76 -35.63
CA CYS A 804 -8.12 -21.75 -34.58
C CYS A 804 -7.75 -23.11 -35.20
N GLU A 805 -6.52 -23.57 -35.02
CA GLU A 805 -6.11 -24.91 -35.45
C GLU A 805 -6.35 -25.97 -34.37
N TYR A 806 -6.34 -25.55 -33.10
CA TYR A 806 -6.46 -26.39 -31.92
C TYR A 806 -7.65 -25.94 -31.07
N PRO A 807 -8.72 -26.74 -30.96
CA PRO A 807 -9.86 -26.43 -30.09
C PRO A 807 -9.42 -26.17 -28.66
N GLY A 808 -10.03 -25.17 -28.02
CA GLY A 808 -9.69 -24.81 -26.65
C GLY A 808 -10.19 -23.44 -26.24
N VAL A 809 -9.76 -23.00 -25.07
CA VAL A 809 -10.13 -21.70 -24.51
C VAL A 809 -9.02 -20.69 -24.79
N TYR A 810 -9.38 -19.59 -25.47
CA TYR A 810 -8.46 -18.55 -25.90
C TYR A 810 -8.78 -17.22 -25.23
N GLU A 811 -7.74 -16.46 -24.89
CA GLU A 811 -7.87 -15.05 -24.52
C GLU A 811 -7.47 -14.16 -25.72
N PHE A 812 -8.31 -13.18 -26.04
CA PHE A 812 -8.03 -12.14 -27.03
C PHE A 812 -8.04 -10.77 -26.39
N GLN A 813 -7.06 -9.94 -26.75
CA GLN A 813 -6.92 -8.57 -26.27
C GLN A 813 -6.61 -7.63 -27.42
N PHE A 814 -7.20 -6.44 -27.41
CA PHE A 814 -6.88 -5.40 -28.37
C PHE A 814 -6.95 -4.01 -27.75
N HIS A 815 -6.13 -3.12 -28.29
CA HIS A 815 -6.11 -1.70 -27.94
C HIS A 815 -5.81 -0.89 -29.19
N ALA A 816 -6.61 0.12 -29.47
CA ALA A 816 -6.41 1.02 -30.59
C ALA A 816 -6.55 2.48 -30.15
N THR A 817 -5.72 3.33 -30.73
CA THR A 817 -5.79 4.78 -30.58
C THR A 817 -6.35 5.36 -31.89
N ILE A 818 -7.36 6.22 -31.79
CA ILE A 818 -8.10 6.79 -32.93
C ILE A 818 -8.06 8.31 -32.83
N TYR A 819 -7.51 9.01 -33.81
CA TYR A 819 -7.37 10.46 -33.82
C TYR A 819 -8.48 11.15 -34.64
N ASN A 820 -9.11 12.17 -34.05
CA ASN A 820 -10.05 13.11 -34.69
C ASN A 820 -11.25 12.49 -35.45
N GLN A 821 -11.58 11.22 -35.21
CA GLN A 821 -12.66 10.47 -35.88
C GLN A 821 -13.49 9.68 -34.86
N GLU A 822 -14.75 9.36 -35.17
CA GLU A 822 -15.58 8.43 -34.39
C GLU A 822 -15.51 7.03 -35.00
N ALA A 823 -14.53 6.24 -34.55
CA ALA A 823 -14.44 4.82 -34.88
C ALA A 823 -14.60 3.96 -33.62
N THR A 824 -15.16 2.77 -33.79
CA THR A 824 -15.22 1.72 -32.75
C THR A 824 -14.67 0.43 -33.31
N LEU A 825 -14.28 -0.50 -32.43
CA LEU A 825 -13.80 -1.81 -32.84
C LEU A 825 -14.73 -2.91 -32.36
N ASP A 826 -14.99 -3.87 -33.23
CA ASP A 826 -15.70 -5.11 -32.90
C ASP A 826 -14.76 -6.29 -33.08
N LEU A 827 -14.71 -7.16 -32.07
CA LEU A 827 -14.12 -8.49 -32.20
C LEU A 827 -15.18 -9.45 -32.73
N MET A 828 -14.85 -10.11 -33.83
CA MET A 828 -15.72 -11.02 -34.56
C MET A 828 -15.24 -12.47 -34.37
N ARG A 829 -16.17 -13.41 -34.24
CA ARG A 829 -15.97 -14.86 -34.37
C ARG A 829 -16.90 -15.37 -35.45
N ASN A 830 -16.37 -15.93 -36.55
CA ASN A 830 -17.16 -16.44 -37.69
C ASN A 830 -18.29 -15.46 -38.10
N ASP A 831 -17.93 -14.20 -38.32
CA ASP A 831 -18.84 -13.11 -38.70
C ASP A 831 -19.90 -12.71 -37.65
N LYS A 832 -19.83 -13.23 -36.43
CA LYS A 832 -20.65 -12.77 -35.29
C LYS A 832 -19.81 -11.92 -34.33
N ARG A 833 -20.34 -10.76 -33.94
CA ARG A 833 -19.70 -9.91 -32.93
C ARG A 833 -19.73 -10.58 -31.56
N VAL A 834 -18.56 -10.74 -30.95
CA VAL A 834 -18.39 -11.32 -29.60
C VAL A 834 -17.98 -10.29 -28.56
N LEU A 835 -17.36 -9.19 -28.97
CA LEU A 835 -17.02 -8.07 -28.07
C LEU A 835 -17.08 -6.75 -28.83
N HIS A 836 -17.74 -5.75 -28.26
CA HIS A 836 -17.65 -4.36 -28.71
C HIS A 836 -16.61 -3.62 -27.85
N SER A 837 -15.79 -2.78 -28.49
CA SER A 837 -14.74 -2.04 -27.81
C SER A 837 -15.28 -1.10 -26.74
N PHE A 838 -14.63 -1.05 -25.58
CA PHE A 838 -14.79 0.03 -24.63
C PHE A 838 -14.00 1.24 -25.11
N THR A 839 -14.68 2.38 -25.27
CA THR A 839 -14.08 3.61 -25.81
C THR A 839 -13.97 4.70 -24.75
N THR A 840 -12.80 5.36 -24.70
CA THR A 840 -12.58 6.54 -23.86
C THR A 840 -12.05 7.68 -24.70
N ARG A 841 -12.58 8.89 -24.51
CA ARG A 841 -12.20 10.08 -25.30
C ARG A 841 -11.33 11.02 -24.45
N GLN A 842 -10.16 11.40 -24.96
CA GLN A 842 -9.24 12.35 -24.33
C GLN A 842 -8.60 13.25 -25.41
N SER A 843 -8.78 14.58 -25.32
CA SER A 843 -8.03 15.58 -26.10
C SER A 843 -7.94 15.32 -27.62
N GLY A 844 -9.05 14.92 -28.26
CA GLY A 844 -9.09 14.65 -29.72
C GLY A 844 -8.74 13.20 -30.11
N TYR A 845 -8.30 12.37 -29.17
CA TYR A 845 -8.06 10.94 -29.37
C TYR A 845 -9.15 10.09 -28.68
N ILE A 846 -9.47 8.94 -29.27
CA ILE A 846 -10.32 7.90 -28.69
C ILE A 846 -9.43 6.66 -28.51
N SER A 847 -9.37 6.13 -27.28
CA SER A 847 -8.79 4.80 -27.02
C SER A 847 -9.92 3.78 -27.02
N ALA A 848 -9.85 2.82 -27.92
CA ALA A 848 -10.79 1.71 -28.07
C ALA A 848 -10.10 0.40 -27.68
N SER A 849 -10.58 -0.29 -26.66
CA SER A 849 -9.94 -1.51 -26.17
C SER A 849 -10.94 -2.59 -25.77
N GLY A 850 -10.48 -3.83 -25.70
CA GLY A 850 -11.29 -4.96 -25.28
C GLY A 850 -10.44 -6.17 -24.92
N SER A 851 -10.93 -6.96 -23.97
CA SER A 851 -10.39 -8.28 -23.64
C SER A 851 -11.54 -9.26 -23.45
N ILE A 852 -11.40 -10.48 -23.97
CA ILE A 852 -12.38 -11.55 -23.80
C ILE A 852 -11.70 -12.92 -23.78
N ILE A 853 -12.25 -13.82 -22.97
CA ILE A 853 -11.92 -15.25 -22.98
C ILE A 853 -13.07 -15.98 -23.69
N ILE A 854 -12.77 -16.68 -24.78
CA ILE A 854 -13.76 -17.42 -25.56
C ILE A 854 -13.27 -18.83 -25.88
N LYS A 855 -14.20 -19.80 -25.82
CA LYS A 855 -13.98 -21.15 -26.34
C LYS A 855 -14.09 -21.13 -27.86
N LEU A 856 -13.10 -21.67 -28.56
CA LEU A 856 -13.05 -21.82 -30.01
C LEU A 856 -13.04 -23.29 -30.43
N GLU A 857 -13.73 -23.56 -31.53
CA GLU A 857 -13.67 -24.83 -32.24
C GLU A 857 -12.65 -24.76 -33.37
N LYS A 858 -12.18 -25.93 -33.83
CA LYS A 858 -11.24 -26.00 -34.96
C LYS A 858 -11.84 -25.28 -36.17
N TRP A 859 -11.04 -24.45 -36.80
CA TRP A 859 -11.33 -23.56 -37.93
C TRP A 859 -12.15 -22.31 -37.64
N ASP A 860 -12.47 -22.03 -36.37
CA ASP A 860 -13.04 -20.74 -36.01
C ASP A 860 -12.10 -19.60 -36.38
N LYS A 861 -12.67 -18.55 -36.97
CA LYS A 861 -11.95 -17.34 -37.36
C LYS A 861 -12.26 -16.21 -36.40
N VAL A 862 -11.21 -15.59 -35.86
CA VAL A 862 -11.31 -14.41 -34.99
C VAL A 862 -10.57 -13.23 -35.60
N PHE A 863 -11.22 -12.07 -35.64
CA PHE A 863 -10.65 -10.86 -36.22
C PHE A 863 -11.30 -9.59 -35.69
N LEU A 864 -10.61 -8.47 -35.85
CA LEU A 864 -11.14 -7.15 -35.53
C LEU A 864 -11.73 -6.48 -36.76
N VAL A 865 -12.81 -5.74 -36.55
CA VAL A 865 -13.45 -4.88 -37.54
C VAL A 865 -13.49 -3.46 -36.99
N ALA A 866 -13.13 -2.49 -37.83
CA ALA A 866 -13.30 -1.07 -37.51
C ALA A 866 -14.62 -0.56 -38.10
N ASN A 867 -15.46 0.05 -37.25
CA ASN A 867 -16.75 0.62 -37.61
C ASN A 867 -16.65 2.16 -37.57
N PHE A 868 -16.95 2.84 -38.68
CA PHE A 868 -16.97 4.31 -38.78
C PHE A 868 -17.94 4.79 -39.87
N ALA A 869 -18.42 6.03 -39.74
CA ALA A 869 -19.57 6.54 -40.49
C ALA A 869 -19.35 6.79 -42.00
N ASN A 870 -18.11 6.95 -42.47
CA ASN A 870 -17.80 7.24 -43.88
C ASN A 870 -16.58 6.44 -44.36
N SER A 871 -16.81 5.49 -45.28
CA SER A 871 -15.79 4.53 -45.76
C SER A 871 -14.68 5.13 -46.62
N ASN A 872 -14.77 6.41 -46.99
CA ASN A 872 -13.84 7.11 -47.89
C ASN A 872 -12.88 8.11 -47.18
N ILE A 873 -12.89 8.17 -45.84
CA ILE A 873 -12.02 9.07 -45.05
C ILE A 873 -11.05 8.24 -44.20
N ASN A 874 -9.83 8.73 -43.95
CA ASN A 874 -8.86 8.14 -43.03
C ASN A 874 -9.54 7.85 -41.67
N ASN A 875 -9.53 6.59 -41.24
CA ASN A 875 -10.25 6.08 -40.06
C ASN A 875 -9.68 6.56 -38.72
N GLY A 876 -8.56 7.31 -38.74
CA GLY A 876 -7.93 7.88 -37.55
C GLY A 876 -7.16 6.87 -36.71
N LEU A 877 -7.22 5.57 -37.02
CA LEU A 877 -6.45 4.54 -36.31
C LEU A 877 -4.96 4.81 -36.49
N THR A 878 -4.25 4.82 -35.37
CA THR A 878 -2.81 5.05 -35.34
C THR A 878 -2.05 3.72 -35.41
N ALA A 879 -0.80 3.78 -35.88
CA ALA A 879 0.04 2.62 -36.12
C ALA A 879 0.34 1.76 -34.86
N ASP A 880 0.25 2.36 -33.66
CA ASP A 880 0.44 1.69 -32.36
C ASP A 880 -0.76 0.84 -31.91
N SER A 881 -1.85 0.82 -32.67
CA SER A 881 -2.99 -0.07 -32.41
C SER A 881 -2.56 -1.54 -32.46
N SER A 882 -3.01 -2.37 -31.51
CA SER A 882 -2.52 -3.73 -31.29
C SER A 882 -3.64 -4.75 -31.13
N PHE A 883 -3.35 -6.00 -31.54
CA PHE A 883 -4.22 -7.16 -31.39
C PHE A 883 -3.39 -8.39 -31.02
N SER A 884 -3.80 -9.07 -29.95
CA SER A 884 -3.12 -10.24 -29.41
C SER A 884 -4.12 -11.33 -29.07
N GLY A 885 -3.67 -12.58 -29.15
CA GLY A 885 -4.46 -13.72 -28.70
C GLY A 885 -3.58 -14.92 -28.35
N HIS A 886 -3.99 -15.70 -27.36
CA HIS A 886 -3.28 -16.92 -26.97
C HIS A 886 -4.19 -18.00 -26.39
N LEU A 887 -3.75 -19.26 -26.52
CA LEU A 887 -4.42 -20.44 -25.97
C LEU A 887 -4.12 -20.56 -24.47
N LEU A 888 -5.16 -20.70 -23.65
CA LEU A 888 -5.05 -20.92 -22.22
C LEU A 888 -4.92 -22.41 -21.89
N PHE A 889 -5.77 -23.25 -22.49
CA PHE A 889 -5.73 -24.70 -22.40
C PHE A 889 -6.53 -25.34 -23.53
N THR A 890 -6.03 -26.48 -24.03
CA THR A 890 -6.78 -27.36 -24.94
C THR A 890 -7.85 -28.13 -24.18
N GLU A 891 -8.89 -28.58 -24.87
CA GLU A 891 -9.84 -29.57 -24.32
C GLU A 891 -9.40 -31.01 -24.59
#